data_AF-A0A954WWV3-F1
#
_entry.id   AF-A0A954WWV3-F1
#
_cell.length_a   1.000
_cell.length_b   1.000
_cell.length_c   1.000
_cell.angle_alpha   90.00
_cell.angle_beta   90.00
_cell.angle_gamma   90.00
#
_symmetry.space_group_name_H-M   'P 1'
#
loop_
_entity.id
_entity.type
_entity.pdbx_description
1 polymer ?
#
loop_
_entity_poly.entity_id
_entity_poly.type
_entity_poly.pdbx_seq_one_letter_code
_entity_poly.pdbx_strand_id
1 'polypeptide(L)'
;MGLFQPLESRCLLAGDPIQNGASVVITEVVADSTISIPTRVRSSVDDEFTGVAENPDWIELMNVTTQPVNLSGMHLTDTVDSPDKWAFPNGTTIAPGGFFTVYASGEDISDRRLDENGLLHTNFRLDITGEYLALTNRAGEVVHEFAPSIPDQRVNVSYAAPMDTETILSPGSPLQFTIPADDSIDDDWQDLGFAGDSFRDATAPIGFDRGTGLAEAAETVGPEAVDRRSADFARGSLTILESEPFTLPGRVTEWTFYSERTAPVTPLIVRKIGDAFEITGVGRPQTSDGSGTQTFPFDLQSGSDAVDPDGYYFAFKDGDNDVDDRGVIVYDNSSDHQVLRLNGPFAGRLVPGEQLTDGRAFGRAFSAQAHTQARLGGEIATDIADEMAGRSSVYARFPFEVESIDTIRSLRLGIRYEDGFVAYLNGEEIARSNVTGLPTFDSVANDRSLSDANQFESFNVSAARDSLLVGTNVLAVHAINDSSDGSEMILDVRLETISFADVSGFAFSDTPSPNSENSNITKGFAQAPQFSHQRGFYDAGFMLTLESNTPSSTIYYTLDGTDPTPANPQAQVYANPINVETTAIVRAVAYADDYLRSAVETHTFVFPNDVAKHENMAPEVVNHPEWGPQIVDGLMALPTISIVTGSNIPVTGEELPTSIEWIDPGSNQTFHLDAGIEVFGGTAISFPKRSYRLSFKKDYGPSRLEFDVFDDPDGVKAFDQLLLRAGSHDTAFWNGGDGPGAYVRNRWASDRQLEVGQPGPRGRFVHLYRDGVYWGQYHLVERPNAAFMAAQFGGDASDYDALNKGEPIDGDDEAWKQIQQLVGESYEAVKQYVDVENYAEYLVLEFFGGNDIDWRSESNWMATRRREEGAGFQFYAWDSDIVLRKSIDTDIVHFGGPGFLATRDGGILQYPEFRRLLAEKAQRHLLDEGGMFTAERL
;
A
#
# COMPACT_ATOMS: atom_id res chain seq x y z
N MET A 1 32.13 -13.88 -14.19
CA MET A 1 30.97 -14.79 -14.29
C MET A 1 30.33 -14.97 -12.90
N GLY A 2 30.08 -13.85 -12.24
CA GLY A 2 29.51 -13.76 -10.90
C GLY A 2 29.02 -12.33 -10.77
N LEU A 3 27.87 -12.07 -11.38
CA LEU A 3 27.21 -10.77 -11.44
C LEU A 3 25.73 -11.07 -11.28
N PHE A 4 25.13 -10.47 -10.25
CA PHE A 4 23.69 -10.38 -10.00
C PHE A 4 22.89 -11.63 -10.33
N GLN A 5 22.73 -12.52 -9.36
CA GLN A 5 21.50 -13.28 -9.34
C GLN A 5 20.38 -12.29 -9.02
N PRO A 6 19.38 -12.09 -9.90
CA PRO A 6 18.21 -11.31 -9.55
C PRO A 6 17.60 -11.88 -8.26
N LEU A 7 17.07 -11.00 -7.39
CA LEU A 7 16.40 -11.33 -6.12
C LEU A 7 15.48 -12.56 -6.26
N GLU A 8 14.81 -12.68 -7.42
CA GLU A 8 13.93 -13.80 -7.72
C GLU A 8 14.57 -15.18 -7.66
N SER A 9 15.89 -15.34 -7.78
CA SER A 9 16.54 -16.67 -7.65
C SER A 9 16.32 -17.30 -6.26
N ARG A 10 16.00 -16.48 -5.26
CA ARG A 10 15.79 -16.86 -3.85
C ARG A 10 14.31 -16.96 -3.46
N CYS A 11 13.40 -16.25 -4.15
CA CYS A 11 11.94 -16.28 -3.88
C CYS A 11 11.18 -17.47 -4.51
N LEU A 12 11.85 -18.40 -5.21
CA LEU A 12 11.15 -19.31 -6.16
C LEU A 12 10.30 -20.41 -5.51
N LEU A 13 10.46 -20.72 -4.23
CA LEU A 13 9.88 -21.94 -3.65
C LEU A 13 9.33 -21.71 -2.23
N ALA A 14 8.03 -22.00 -2.07
CA ALA A 14 7.39 -22.40 -0.82
C ALA A 14 8.05 -23.69 -0.26
N GLY A 15 8.26 -23.84 1.06
CA GLY A 15 9.02 -25.01 1.51
C GLY A 15 9.29 -25.29 2.98
N ASP A 16 8.85 -24.48 3.95
CA ASP A 16 9.09 -24.81 5.36
C ASP A 16 8.00 -25.72 5.95
N PRO A 17 8.36 -26.82 6.64
CA PRO A 17 7.39 -27.74 7.21
C PRO A 17 6.61 -27.09 8.36
N ILE A 18 5.29 -27.22 8.33
CA ILE A 18 4.43 -26.80 9.45
C ILE A 18 4.71 -27.72 10.65
N GLN A 19 5.18 -27.14 11.77
CA GLN A 19 5.52 -27.90 12.97
C GLN A 19 4.26 -28.38 13.72
N ASN A 20 3.70 -29.51 13.29
CA ASN A 20 2.46 -30.11 13.84
C ASN A 20 2.52 -30.58 15.31
N GLY A 21 3.69 -30.53 15.97
CA GLY A 21 3.86 -30.94 17.37
C GLY A 21 3.81 -29.81 18.40
N ALA A 22 3.81 -28.55 17.96
CA ALA A 22 3.80 -27.39 18.83
C ALA A 22 2.37 -26.99 19.22
N SER A 23 2.18 -26.43 20.42
CA SER A 23 0.87 -25.89 20.84
C SER A 23 0.55 -24.52 20.23
N VAL A 24 1.60 -23.79 19.80
CA VAL A 24 1.50 -22.49 19.13
C VAL A 24 2.46 -22.51 17.96
N VAL A 25 1.99 -22.02 16.81
CA VAL A 25 2.73 -22.02 15.55
C VAL A 25 2.67 -20.62 14.98
N ILE A 26 3.81 -20.05 14.55
CA ILE A 26 3.81 -18.87 13.67
C ILE A 26 3.05 -19.24 12.38
N THR A 27 2.00 -18.52 12.00
CA THR A 27 1.15 -18.85 10.84
C THR A 27 1.28 -17.86 9.69
N GLU A 28 1.71 -16.64 9.95
CA GLU A 28 1.89 -15.64 8.89
C GLU A 28 3.04 -14.71 9.26
N VAL A 29 3.82 -14.33 8.27
CA VAL A 29 4.88 -13.33 8.38
C VAL A 29 4.74 -12.36 7.22
N VAL A 30 4.75 -11.06 7.50
CA VAL A 30 4.82 -10.00 6.50
C VAL A 30 6.01 -9.12 6.82
N ALA A 31 6.97 -9.08 5.90
CA ALA A 31 8.05 -8.11 5.90
C ALA A 31 7.74 -6.99 4.90
N ASP A 32 7.89 -5.74 5.32
CA ASP A 32 7.58 -4.52 4.59
C ASP A 32 6.08 -4.37 4.26
N SER A 33 5.33 -3.94 5.27
CA SER A 33 3.89 -3.76 5.18
C SER A 33 3.51 -2.29 4.99
N THR A 34 2.63 -2.02 4.03
CA THR A 34 1.87 -0.75 3.91
C THR A 34 0.37 -0.94 4.20
N ILE A 35 -0.04 -2.16 4.54
CA ILE A 35 -1.44 -2.56 4.76
C ILE A 35 -1.79 -2.82 6.22
N SER A 36 -0.78 -2.87 7.10
CA SER A 36 -1.01 -2.98 8.54
C SER A 36 -1.80 -1.77 9.05
N ILE A 37 -2.41 -1.91 10.21
CA ILE A 37 -3.05 -0.77 10.89
C ILE A 37 -1.95 0.30 11.13
N PRO A 38 -2.06 1.50 10.54
CA PRO A 38 -1.13 2.57 10.81
C PRO A 38 -1.19 2.91 12.30
N THR A 39 -0.04 2.94 12.95
CA THR A 39 0.03 3.16 14.39
C THR A 39 1.17 4.08 14.78
N ARG A 40 1.02 4.77 15.92
CA ARG A 40 2.04 5.59 16.57
C ARG A 40 2.38 5.02 17.92
N VAL A 41 3.66 5.13 18.26
CA VAL A 41 4.19 4.76 19.58
C VAL A 41 4.58 6.00 20.39
N ARG A 42 4.67 5.83 21.70
CA ARG A 42 5.15 6.86 22.64
C ARG A 42 6.05 6.25 23.71
N SER A 43 6.98 7.03 24.24
CA SER A 43 7.97 6.56 25.22
C SER A 43 7.40 6.41 26.64
N SER A 44 6.31 7.12 26.97
CA SER A 44 5.62 7.04 28.27
C SER A 44 4.10 7.07 28.11
N VAL A 45 3.38 6.44 29.04
CA VAL A 45 1.91 6.42 29.08
C VAL A 45 1.29 7.79 29.33
N ASP A 46 2.08 8.74 29.81
CA ASP A 46 1.65 10.11 30.06
C ASP A 46 1.90 11.06 28.86
N ASP A 47 2.64 10.59 27.84
CA ASP A 47 2.98 11.41 26.66
C ASP A 47 1.83 11.40 25.63
N GLU A 48 1.71 12.46 24.84
CA GLU A 48 0.81 12.47 23.67
C GLU A 48 1.43 11.66 22.52
N PHE A 49 0.58 11.01 21.72
CA PHE A 49 1.02 10.41 20.45
C PHE A 49 1.33 11.53 19.47
N THR A 50 2.57 11.58 18.98
CA THR A 50 3.05 12.60 18.03
C THR A 50 3.73 11.94 16.83
N GLY A 51 3.90 12.67 15.73
CA GLY A 51 4.53 12.15 14.51
C GLY A 51 3.56 11.54 13.49
N VAL A 52 4.11 10.88 12.47
CA VAL A 52 3.36 10.20 11.42
C VAL A 52 3.15 8.75 11.85
N ALA A 53 1.95 8.21 11.63
CA ALA A 53 1.68 6.80 11.91
C ALA A 53 2.43 5.92 10.90
N GLU A 54 3.03 4.83 11.37
CA GLU A 54 3.75 3.87 10.54
C GLU A 54 2.93 2.60 10.35
N ASN A 55 3.12 1.92 9.23
CA ASN A 55 2.60 0.58 8.96
C ASN A 55 3.72 -0.42 9.31
N PRO A 56 3.66 -1.12 10.46
CA PRO A 56 4.74 -2.02 10.82
C PRO A 56 4.56 -3.40 10.18
N ASP A 57 5.68 -4.10 10.00
CA ASP A 57 5.75 -5.54 9.71
C ASP A 57 5.04 -6.35 10.79
N TRP A 58 4.68 -7.60 10.51
CA TRP A 58 4.08 -8.45 11.54
C TRP A 58 4.44 -9.93 11.47
N ILE A 59 4.25 -10.55 12.63
CA ILE A 59 4.37 -11.98 12.88
C ILE A 59 3.05 -12.42 13.52
N GLU A 60 2.36 -13.36 12.91
CA GLU A 60 1.13 -13.93 13.42
C GLU A 60 1.37 -15.31 14.04
N LEU A 61 0.76 -15.55 15.19
CA LEU A 61 0.74 -16.85 15.87
C LEU A 61 -0.67 -17.43 15.89
N MET A 62 -0.78 -18.75 15.76
CA MET A 62 -2.01 -19.49 16.00
C MET A 62 -1.84 -20.48 17.15
N ASN A 63 -2.83 -20.54 18.05
CA ASN A 63 -2.96 -21.62 19.02
C ASN A 63 -3.71 -22.80 18.38
N VAL A 64 -3.04 -23.93 18.20
CA VAL A 64 -3.61 -25.11 17.53
C VAL A 64 -4.28 -26.09 18.50
N THR A 65 -4.46 -25.70 19.77
CA THR A 65 -5.02 -26.54 20.84
C THR A 65 -6.45 -26.14 21.21
N THR A 66 -7.15 -27.00 21.95
CA THR A 66 -8.48 -26.72 22.55
C THR A 66 -8.42 -25.94 23.86
N GLN A 67 -7.23 -25.59 24.33
CA GLN A 67 -7.04 -24.88 25.60
C GLN A 67 -6.37 -23.53 25.37
N PRO A 68 -6.67 -22.49 26.18
CA PRO A 68 -5.95 -21.24 26.09
C PRO A 68 -4.44 -21.46 26.32
N VAL A 69 -3.59 -20.88 25.47
CA VAL A 69 -2.13 -20.95 25.64
C VAL A 69 -1.60 -19.63 26.18
N ASN A 70 -0.92 -19.69 27.32
CA ASN A 70 -0.26 -18.55 27.95
C ASN A 70 1.14 -18.34 27.32
N LEU A 71 1.33 -17.20 26.66
CA LEU A 71 2.59 -16.80 26.05
C LEU A 71 3.51 -16.03 26.99
N SER A 72 3.06 -15.59 28.17
CA SER A 72 3.85 -14.75 29.08
C SER A 72 5.27 -15.30 29.30
N GLY A 73 6.30 -14.51 28.94
CA GLY A 73 7.71 -14.87 29.05
C GLY A 73 8.23 -15.88 28.01
N MET A 74 7.44 -16.25 27.00
CA MET A 74 7.96 -16.82 25.74
C MET A 74 8.61 -15.71 24.91
N HIS A 75 9.35 -16.04 23.85
CA HIS A 75 10.10 -15.05 23.08
C HIS A 75 9.92 -15.17 21.58
N LEU A 76 10.01 -14.03 20.89
CA LEU A 76 10.30 -13.95 19.46
C LEU A 76 11.75 -13.50 19.26
N THR A 77 12.40 -14.04 18.23
CA THR A 77 13.76 -13.67 17.86
C THR A 77 13.99 -13.78 16.36
N ASP A 78 14.82 -12.89 15.84
CA ASP A 78 15.33 -12.86 14.46
C ASP A 78 16.77 -13.41 14.35
N THR A 79 17.33 -13.93 15.45
CA THR A 79 18.71 -14.47 15.48
C THR A 79 18.86 -15.70 16.36
N VAL A 80 19.66 -16.65 15.89
CA VAL A 80 20.04 -17.86 16.65
C VAL A 80 20.90 -17.54 17.88
N ASP A 81 21.59 -16.40 17.88
CA ASP A 81 22.56 -16.04 18.94
C ASP A 81 21.87 -15.45 20.18
N SER A 82 20.59 -15.06 20.07
CA SER A 82 19.80 -14.48 21.16
C SER A 82 18.38 -15.05 21.13
N PRO A 83 18.18 -16.30 21.61
CA PRO A 83 16.88 -16.97 21.56
C PRO A 83 15.79 -16.31 22.44
N ASP A 84 16.18 -15.40 23.33
CA ASP A 84 15.34 -14.65 24.27
C ASP A 84 15.22 -13.15 23.92
N LYS A 85 15.41 -12.77 22.65
CA LYS A 85 15.54 -11.37 22.18
C LYS A 85 14.36 -10.45 22.56
N TRP A 86 13.12 -10.87 22.32
CA TRP A 86 11.92 -10.11 22.72
C TRP A 86 10.94 -11.01 23.46
N ALA A 87 10.53 -10.62 24.66
CA ALA A 87 9.66 -11.43 25.53
C ALA A 87 8.20 -10.96 25.47
N PHE A 88 7.25 -11.92 25.37
CA PHE A 88 5.83 -11.63 25.51
C PHE A 88 5.50 -11.12 26.92
N PRO A 89 4.72 -10.02 27.05
CA PRO A 89 4.38 -9.44 28.34
C PRO A 89 3.47 -10.36 29.17
N ASN A 90 3.48 -10.14 30.48
CA ASN A 90 2.65 -10.91 31.41
C ASN A 90 1.16 -10.73 31.11
N GLY A 91 0.44 -11.84 31.10
CA GLY A 91 -0.99 -11.90 30.78
C GLY A 91 -1.30 -12.18 29.30
N THR A 92 -0.28 -12.25 28.44
CA THR A 92 -0.50 -12.57 27.02
C THR A 92 -0.97 -14.01 26.85
N THR A 93 -2.16 -14.20 26.29
CA THR A 93 -2.81 -15.51 26.10
C THR A 93 -3.50 -15.55 24.75
N ILE A 94 -3.40 -16.68 24.05
CA ILE A 94 -4.17 -16.95 22.82
C ILE A 94 -5.30 -17.92 23.16
N ALA A 95 -6.54 -17.58 22.77
CA ALA A 95 -7.69 -18.47 22.92
C ALA A 95 -7.53 -19.77 22.10
N PRO A 96 -8.26 -20.86 22.42
CA PRO A 96 -8.29 -22.07 21.58
C PRO A 96 -8.56 -21.74 20.11
N GLY A 97 -7.80 -22.33 19.18
CA GLY A 97 -7.94 -22.08 17.74
C GLY A 97 -7.78 -20.62 17.30
N GLY A 98 -7.32 -19.74 18.20
CA GLY A 98 -7.25 -18.30 17.97
C GLY A 98 -5.91 -17.86 17.38
N PHE A 99 -5.92 -16.65 16.84
CA PHE A 99 -4.76 -15.98 16.26
C PHE A 99 -4.26 -14.85 17.17
N PHE A 100 -3.00 -14.45 16.99
CA PHE A 100 -2.39 -13.34 17.71
C PHE A 100 -1.27 -12.71 16.89
N THR A 101 -1.46 -11.45 16.49
CA THR A 101 -0.46 -10.67 15.76
C THR A 101 0.48 -9.90 16.71
N VAL A 102 1.77 -9.94 16.41
CA VAL A 102 2.80 -9.06 16.98
C VAL A 102 3.43 -8.25 15.85
N TYR A 103 3.58 -6.95 16.03
CA TYR A 103 4.24 -6.09 15.06
C TYR A 103 5.75 -6.13 15.23
N ALA A 104 6.51 -6.17 14.13
CA ALA A 104 7.96 -6.16 14.15
C ALA A 104 8.48 -4.79 13.72
N SER A 105 8.37 -3.80 14.61
CA SER A 105 8.70 -2.40 14.31
C SER A 105 10.02 -1.91 14.91
N GLY A 106 10.69 -2.70 15.74
CA GLY A 106 11.89 -2.24 16.45
C GLY A 106 11.64 -1.36 17.68
N GLU A 107 10.38 -1.02 17.99
CA GLU A 107 10.03 -0.04 19.03
C GLU A 107 9.94 -0.62 20.45
N ASP A 108 10.02 -1.96 20.61
CA ASP A 108 9.98 -2.66 21.91
C ASP A 108 8.75 -2.34 22.78
N ILE A 109 7.56 -2.44 22.19
CA ILE A 109 6.30 -2.15 22.88
C ILE A 109 5.74 -3.42 23.54
N SER A 110 6.03 -3.57 24.84
CA SER A 110 5.48 -4.63 25.70
C SER A 110 4.32 -4.17 26.60
N ASP A 111 4.12 -2.86 26.75
CA ASP A 111 2.94 -2.28 27.39
C ASP A 111 2.02 -1.69 26.30
N ARG A 112 0.87 -2.32 26.10
CA ARG A 112 -0.12 -1.93 25.09
C ARG A 112 -0.53 -0.46 25.16
N ARG A 113 -0.39 0.20 26.32
CA ARG A 113 -0.74 1.62 26.45
C ARG A 113 0.25 2.55 25.74
N LEU A 114 1.41 2.05 25.32
CA LEU A 114 2.43 2.83 24.62
C LEU A 114 2.22 2.85 23.10
N ASP A 115 1.26 2.09 22.60
CA ASP A 115 0.81 2.12 21.20
C ASP A 115 -0.63 2.68 21.14
N GLU A 116 -0.94 3.49 20.11
CA GLU A 116 -2.23 4.17 20.00
C GLU A 116 -3.41 3.19 19.80
N ASN A 117 -3.13 2.00 19.27
CA ASN A 117 -4.11 0.95 18.99
C ASN A 117 -4.01 -0.24 19.96
N GLY A 118 -3.13 -0.19 20.97
CA GLY A 118 -2.95 -1.28 21.92
C GLY A 118 -2.13 -2.47 21.40
N LEU A 119 -1.31 -2.25 20.38
CA LEU A 119 -0.56 -3.28 19.67
C LEU A 119 0.78 -3.58 20.38
N LEU A 120 1.29 -4.79 20.20
CA LEU A 120 2.60 -5.20 20.73
C LEU A 120 3.64 -5.12 19.62
N HIS A 121 4.84 -4.65 19.97
CA HIS A 121 5.92 -4.45 19.01
C HIS A 121 7.20 -5.13 19.50
N THR A 122 7.87 -5.89 18.65
CA THR A 122 9.19 -6.42 18.94
C THR A 122 10.24 -5.31 18.97
N ASN A 123 11.41 -5.61 19.53
CA ASN A 123 12.59 -4.74 19.51
C ASN A 123 13.46 -4.94 18.24
N PHE A 124 12.89 -5.55 17.20
CA PHE A 124 13.52 -5.74 15.90
C PHE A 124 12.51 -5.51 14.76
N ARG A 125 13.00 -5.38 13.53
CA ARG A 125 12.19 -5.30 12.30
C ARG A 125 12.45 -6.51 11.43
N LEU A 126 11.56 -6.80 10.49
CA LEU A 126 11.78 -7.89 9.55
C LEU A 126 12.53 -7.42 8.31
N ASP A 127 13.47 -8.23 7.82
CA ASP A 127 14.14 -8.01 6.54
C ASP A 127 13.36 -8.67 5.40
N ILE A 128 12.88 -7.84 4.47
CA ILE A 128 12.22 -8.28 3.24
C ILE A 128 13.09 -9.22 2.38
N THR A 129 14.41 -9.21 2.55
CA THR A 129 15.36 -10.14 1.89
C THR A 129 15.55 -11.47 2.63
N GLY A 130 14.80 -11.68 3.72
CA GLY A 130 14.80 -12.90 4.51
C GLY A 130 15.84 -12.91 5.64
N GLU A 131 15.43 -13.40 6.80
CA GLU A 131 16.29 -13.61 7.97
C GLU A 131 15.77 -14.76 8.85
N TYR A 132 16.56 -15.19 9.83
CA TYR A 132 16.10 -16.21 10.79
C TYR A 132 14.91 -15.68 11.57
N LEU A 133 13.93 -16.52 11.89
CA LEU A 133 12.82 -16.14 12.76
C LEU A 133 12.39 -17.34 13.59
N ALA A 134 12.21 -17.14 14.90
CA ALA A 134 11.72 -18.20 15.77
C ALA A 134 10.84 -17.69 16.92
N LEU A 135 9.90 -18.57 17.31
CA LEU A 135 9.21 -18.56 18.59
C LEU A 135 9.94 -19.52 19.53
N THR A 136 10.37 -19.05 20.69
CA THR A 136 11.01 -19.88 21.72
C THR A 136 10.19 -19.89 23.02
N ASN A 137 10.36 -20.96 23.80
CA ASN A 137 9.72 -21.09 25.11
C ASN A 137 10.44 -20.24 26.17
N ARG A 138 9.95 -20.31 27.41
CA ARG A 138 10.51 -19.56 28.57
C ARG A 138 11.94 -19.94 28.94
N ALA A 139 12.43 -21.09 28.47
CA ALA A 139 13.79 -21.56 28.66
C ALA A 139 14.70 -21.24 27.46
N GLY A 140 14.17 -20.58 26.41
CA GLY A 140 14.89 -20.28 25.17
C GLY A 140 14.96 -21.46 24.20
N GLU A 141 14.18 -22.53 24.42
CA GLU A 141 14.13 -23.67 23.49
C GLU A 141 13.14 -23.37 22.35
N VAL A 142 13.49 -23.75 21.11
CA VAL A 142 12.66 -23.51 19.92
C VAL A 142 11.31 -24.22 20.03
N VAL A 143 10.24 -23.46 19.77
CA VAL A 143 8.85 -23.95 19.63
C VAL A 143 8.44 -23.99 18.17
N HIS A 144 8.80 -22.98 17.39
CA HIS A 144 8.68 -22.93 15.94
C HIS A 144 9.82 -22.05 15.38
N GLU A 145 10.42 -22.43 14.25
CA GLU A 145 11.49 -21.65 13.61
C GLU A 145 11.42 -21.74 12.08
N PHE A 146 11.93 -20.69 11.43
CA PHE A 146 12.29 -20.64 10.03
C PHE A 146 13.83 -20.58 9.95
N ALA A 147 14.45 -21.68 9.54
CA ALA A 147 15.91 -21.84 9.53
C ALA A 147 16.42 -22.28 8.15
N PRO A 148 17.49 -21.65 7.61
CA PRO A 148 18.27 -20.58 8.22
C PRO A 148 17.60 -19.19 8.15
N SER A 149 16.57 -19.03 7.31
CA SER A 149 15.82 -17.78 7.17
C SER A 149 14.42 -18.02 6.59
N ILE A 150 13.50 -17.08 6.82
CA ILE A 150 12.33 -16.90 5.95
C ILE A 150 12.81 -16.54 4.53
N PRO A 151 12.04 -16.84 3.46
CA PRO A 151 12.41 -16.45 2.11
C PRO A 151 12.25 -14.94 1.89
N ASP A 152 12.95 -14.41 0.90
CA ASP A 152 12.76 -13.05 0.39
C ASP A 152 11.26 -12.82 0.04
N GLN A 153 10.69 -11.73 0.55
CA GLN A 153 9.30 -11.30 0.39
C GLN A 153 9.17 -10.11 -0.57
N ARG A 154 7.93 -9.67 -0.81
CA ARG A 154 7.61 -8.40 -1.49
C ARG A 154 6.67 -7.61 -0.60
N VAL A 155 6.64 -6.29 -0.80
CA VAL A 155 5.75 -5.40 -0.08
C VAL A 155 4.31 -5.94 -0.13
N ASN A 156 3.65 -6.02 1.04
CA ASN A 156 2.29 -6.53 1.22
C ASN A 156 2.05 -7.99 0.78
N VAL A 157 3.10 -8.80 0.66
CA VAL A 157 2.97 -10.24 0.40
C VAL A 157 3.38 -10.98 1.65
N SER A 158 2.51 -11.85 2.16
CA SER A 158 2.81 -12.67 3.34
C SER A 158 3.45 -14.00 2.95
N TYR A 159 4.28 -14.53 3.85
CA TYR A 159 4.68 -15.92 3.88
C TYR A 159 3.85 -16.63 4.96
N ALA A 160 2.92 -17.46 4.52
CA ALA A 160 1.78 -17.91 5.29
C ALA A 160 1.61 -19.44 5.27
N ALA A 161 1.18 -19.99 6.40
CA ALA A 161 0.73 -21.37 6.53
C ALA A 161 -0.61 -21.52 5.80
N PRO A 162 -0.73 -22.41 4.81
CA PRO A 162 -1.97 -22.51 4.04
C PRO A 162 -3.09 -23.13 4.85
N MET A 163 -4.29 -22.54 4.79
CA MET A 163 -5.44 -23.00 5.56
C MET A 163 -6.66 -23.27 4.68
N ASP A 164 -7.38 -24.32 5.03
CA ASP A 164 -8.65 -24.69 4.39
C ASP A 164 -9.80 -24.46 5.38
N THR A 165 -10.83 -23.77 4.91
CA THR A 165 -12.11 -23.60 5.62
C THR A 165 -13.15 -24.51 4.99
N GLU A 166 -13.70 -25.42 5.80
CA GLU A 166 -14.77 -26.34 5.39
C GLU A 166 -16.05 -26.04 6.16
N THR A 167 -17.18 -25.88 5.46
CA THR A 167 -18.50 -25.74 6.08
C THR A 167 -19.11 -27.12 6.33
N ILE A 168 -19.04 -27.60 7.58
CA ILE A 168 -19.56 -28.91 7.99
C ILE A 168 -21.05 -28.88 8.37
N LEU A 169 -21.62 -27.70 8.59
CA LEU A 169 -23.06 -27.45 8.66
C LEU A 169 -23.35 -26.18 7.87
N SER A 170 -24.17 -26.27 6.83
CA SER A 170 -24.43 -25.14 5.93
C SER A 170 -25.70 -24.35 6.32
N PRO A 171 -25.79 -23.05 5.97
CA PRO A 171 -27.05 -22.32 6.02
C PRO A 171 -28.16 -23.06 5.28
N GLY A 172 -29.38 -23.01 5.82
CA GLY A 172 -30.52 -23.71 5.22
C GLY A 172 -30.55 -25.23 5.44
N SER A 173 -29.74 -25.75 6.36
CA SER A 173 -29.72 -27.19 6.67
C SER A 173 -31.05 -27.68 7.26
N PRO A 174 -31.40 -28.97 7.06
CA PRO A 174 -32.49 -29.61 7.79
C PRO A 174 -32.26 -29.55 9.31
N LEU A 175 -33.34 -29.37 10.06
CA LEU A 175 -33.32 -29.39 11.51
C LEU A 175 -34.53 -30.15 12.07
N GLN A 176 -34.48 -30.42 13.36
CA GLN A 176 -35.64 -30.78 14.16
C GLN A 176 -35.91 -29.66 15.16
N PHE A 177 -37.17 -29.29 15.39
CA PHE A 177 -37.48 -28.24 16.35
C PHE A 177 -38.73 -28.53 17.19
N THR A 178 -38.85 -27.82 18.32
CA THR A 178 -40.07 -27.75 19.11
C THR A 178 -40.24 -26.36 19.72
N ILE A 179 -41.49 -25.98 19.99
CA ILE A 179 -41.86 -24.72 20.65
C ILE A 179 -42.62 -25.11 21.93
N PRO A 180 -41.92 -25.20 23.07
CA PRO A 180 -42.50 -25.69 24.32
C PRO A 180 -43.63 -24.80 24.84
N ALA A 181 -44.62 -25.47 25.43
CA ALA A 181 -45.72 -24.80 26.10
C ALA A 181 -45.49 -24.54 27.60
N ASP A 182 -44.56 -25.29 28.17
CA ASP A 182 -44.23 -25.47 29.58
C ASP A 182 -42.86 -26.17 29.68
N ASP A 183 -42.41 -26.46 30.91
CA ASP A 183 -41.17 -27.20 31.21
C ASP A 183 -41.28 -28.72 30.91
N SER A 184 -41.97 -29.13 29.85
CA SER A 184 -42.14 -30.54 29.47
C SER A 184 -41.03 -31.10 28.58
N ILE A 185 -40.08 -30.27 28.15
CA ILE A 185 -38.89 -30.72 27.43
C ILE A 185 -37.92 -31.35 28.43
N ASP A 186 -37.39 -32.53 28.10
CA ASP A 186 -36.37 -33.18 28.92
C ASP A 186 -35.06 -32.36 28.93
N ASP A 187 -34.39 -32.31 30.08
CA ASP A 187 -33.16 -31.53 30.30
C ASP A 187 -31.97 -31.97 29.42
N ASP A 188 -32.09 -33.08 28.67
CA ASP A 188 -31.06 -33.66 27.80
C ASP A 188 -31.29 -33.44 26.30
N TRP A 189 -32.25 -32.60 25.90
CA TRP A 189 -32.61 -32.37 24.49
C TRP A 189 -31.44 -31.93 23.59
N GLN A 190 -30.43 -31.28 24.18
CA GLN A 190 -29.20 -30.84 23.51
C GLN A 190 -28.19 -31.98 23.25
N ASP A 191 -28.35 -33.13 23.90
CA ASP A 191 -27.42 -34.25 23.78
C ASP A 191 -27.62 -34.99 22.45
N LEU A 192 -26.55 -35.59 21.93
CA LEU A 192 -26.60 -36.41 20.71
C LEU A 192 -27.59 -37.59 20.84
N GLY A 193 -27.69 -38.18 22.03
CA GLY A 193 -28.50 -39.37 22.30
C GLY A 193 -30.00 -39.12 22.51
N PHE A 194 -30.45 -37.85 22.49
CA PHE A 194 -31.86 -37.53 22.77
C PHE A 194 -32.79 -38.07 21.68
N ALA A 195 -33.84 -38.79 22.11
CA ALA A 195 -34.74 -39.56 21.26
C ALA A 195 -35.62 -38.70 20.33
N GLY A 196 -35.87 -37.42 20.68
CA GLY A 196 -36.51 -36.48 19.77
C GLY A 196 -38.03 -36.63 19.60
N ASP A 197 -38.71 -37.45 20.40
CA ASP A 197 -40.14 -37.78 20.22
C ASP A 197 -41.09 -36.56 20.25
N SER A 198 -40.67 -35.43 20.82
CA SER A 198 -41.40 -34.16 20.89
C SER A 198 -40.97 -33.11 19.84
N PHE A 199 -39.97 -33.43 19.01
CA PHE A 199 -39.45 -32.57 17.96
C PHE A 199 -40.01 -32.97 16.60
N ARG A 200 -40.09 -32.01 15.68
CA ARG A 200 -40.56 -32.19 14.30
C ARG A 200 -39.55 -31.68 13.30
N ASP A 201 -39.47 -32.34 12.16
CA ASP A 201 -38.54 -31.98 11.09
C ASP A 201 -38.94 -30.65 10.42
N ALA A 202 -37.94 -29.85 10.07
CA ALA A 202 -38.04 -28.56 9.40
C ALA A 202 -36.76 -28.26 8.62
N THR A 203 -36.73 -27.08 7.99
CA THR A 203 -35.55 -26.57 7.26
C THR A 203 -35.27 -25.15 7.72
N ALA A 204 -34.00 -24.83 8.01
CA ALA A 204 -33.60 -23.46 8.26
C ALA A 204 -33.63 -22.62 6.96
N PRO A 205 -33.63 -21.28 7.03
CA PRO A 205 -33.89 -20.48 8.21
C PRO A 205 -35.29 -20.74 8.78
N ILE A 206 -35.38 -20.91 10.10
CA ILE A 206 -36.65 -21.03 10.82
C ILE A 206 -36.94 -19.72 11.54
N GLY A 207 -38.18 -19.24 11.48
CA GLY A 207 -38.49 -17.92 12.03
C GLY A 207 -39.87 -17.40 11.63
N PHE A 208 -40.09 -16.12 11.79
CA PHE A 208 -41.26 -15.41 11.28
C PHE A 208 -40.99 -13.91 11.13
N ASP A 209 -41.80 -13.26 10.29
CA ASP A 209 -41.87 -11.79 10.18
C ASP A 209 -43.36 -11.40 10.04
N ARG A 210 -43.92 -10.78 11.08
CA ARG A 210 -45.33 -10.33 11.11
C ARG A 210 -45.53 -9.00 10.37
N GLY A 211 -44.46 -8.35 9.92
CA GLY A 211 -44.49 -7.12 9.12
C GLY A 211 -44.99 -5.89 9.87
N THR A 212 -44.98 -5.93 11.20
CA THR A 212 -45.48 -4.86 12.07
C THR A 212 -44.38 -4.12 12.83
N GLY A 213 -43.16 -4.65 12.89
CA GLY A 213 -42.01 -4.10 13.63
C GLY A 213 -41.21 -3.01 12.91
N LEU A 214 -41.83 -2.19 12.05
CA LEU A 214 -41.12 -1.11 11.36
C LEU A 214 -40.85 0.08 12.30
N ALA A 215 -39.66 0.16 12.87
CA ALA A 215 -39.28 1.27 13.77
C ALA A 215 -37.88 1.86 13.53
N GLU A 216 -36.91 1.07 13.05
CA GLU A 216 -35.51 1.51 12.87
C GLU A 216 -35.26 1.97 11.43
N ALA A 217 -34.54 3.09 11.26
CA ALA A 217 -34.02 3.49 9.95
C ALA A 217 -32.86 2.57 9.56
N ALA A 218 -32.89 1.98 8.37
CA ALA A 218 -31.86 1.03 7.92
C ALA A 218 -30.72 1.74 7.18
N GLU A 219 -30.98 2.34 6.03
CA GLU A 219 -29.95 3.01 5.24
C GLU A 219 -30.50 4.19 4.43
N THR A 220 -29.59 5.04 3.96
CA THR A 220 -29.87 6.06 2.95
C THR A 220 -29.03 5.78 1.72
N VAL A 221 -29.67 5.52 0.58
CA VAL A 221 -29.01 5.09 -0.66
C VAL A 221 -29.12 6.18 -1.72
N GLY A 222 -27.97 6.58 -2.27
CA GLY A 222 -27.87 7.60 -3.29
C GLY A 222 -27.15 8.88 -2.82
N PRO A 223 -26.66 9.70 -3.76
CA PRO A 223 -25.94 10.92 -3.45
C PRO A 223 -26.87 12.00 -2.88
N GLU A 224 -26.33 12.87 -2.01
CA GLU A 224 -27.06 13.99 -1.41
C GLU A 224 -27.86 14.79 -2.45
N ALA A 225 -29.15 15.02 -2.14
CA ALA A 225 -30.10 15.67 -3.03
C ALA A 225 -29.89 17.21 -3.08
N VAL A 226 -29.03 17.67 -3.99
CA VAL A 226 -28.60 19.08 -4.15
C VAL A 226 -28.65 19.56 -5.62
N ASP A 227 -28.55 20.87 -5.84
CA ASP A 227 -28.42 21.45 -7.19
C ASP A 227 -27.12 20.98 -7.86
N ARG A 228 -27.25 20.07 -8.82
CA ARG A 228 -26.15 19.61 -9.67
C ARG A 228 -26.40 20.09 -11.10
N ARG A 229 -26.25 21.40 -11.31
CA ARG A 229 -26.53 22.06 -12.59
C ARG A 229 -25.95 21.28 -13.77
N SER A 230 -26.86 20.75 -14.58
CA SER A 230 -26.57 20.31 -15.93
C SER A 230 -27.83 20.53 -16.78
N ALA A 231 -27.61 20.87 -18.05
CA ALA A 231 -28.67 21.24 -18.97
C ALA A 231 -29.29 19.97 -19.58
N ASP A 232 -30.43 19.50 -19.04
CA ASP A 232 -31.23 18.50 -19.75
C ASP A 232 -32.75 18.71 -19.64
N PHE A 233 -33.43 18.49 -20.77
CA PHE A 233 -34.79 18.92 -21.10
C PHE A 233 -35.71 17.78 -21.57
N ALA A 234 -35.30 16.50 -21.46
CA ALA A 234 -36.10 15.36 -21.93
C ALA A 234 -37.10 14.86 -20.86
N ARG A 235 -38.39 15.16 -21.05
CA ARG A 235 -39.50 14.58 -20.25
C ARG A 235 -39.57 13.06 -20.46
N GLY A 236 -39.85 12.30 -19.40
CA GLY A 236 -40.16 10.87 -19.50
C GLY A 236 -39.02 9.90 -19.18
N SER A 237 -37.82 10.39 -18.82
CA SER A 237 -36.61 9.60 -18.63
C SER A 237 -36.66 8.73 -17.37
N LEU A 238 -35.99 7.57 -17.42
CA LEU A 238 -35.79 6.65 -16.31
C LEU A 238 -34.32 6.69 -15.86
N THR A 239 -34.09 6.80 -14.55
CA THR A 239 -32.78 6.92 -13.92
C THR A 239 -32.59 5.81 -12.89
N ILE A 240 -31.48 5.06 -12.97
CA ILE A 240 -31.07 4.07 -11.96
C ILE A 240 -29.78 4.54 -11.29
N LEU A 241 -29.69 4.42 -9.96
CA LEU A 241 -28.48 4.73 -9.20
C LEU A 241 -27.56 3.49 -9.11
N GLU A 242 -27.05 2.99 -10.23
CA GLU A 242 -26.29 1.72 -10.27
C GLU A 242 -25.00 1.73 -9.44
N SER A 243 -24.36 2.89 -9.22
CA SER A 243 -23.18 2.97 -8.34
C SER A 243 -23.50 2.82 -6.85
N GLU A 244 -24.78 2.89 -6.47
CA GLU A 244 -25.24 2.90 -5.08
C GLU A 244 -26.33 1.82 -4.89
N PRO A 245 -25.97 0.53 -4.77
CA PRO A 245 -26.92 -0.52 -4.40
C PRO A 245 -27.44 -0.34 -2.96
N PHE A 246 -28.60 -0.92 -2.67
CA PHE A 246 -29.01 -1.16 -1.28
C PHE A 246 -28.06 -2.19 -0.67
N THR A 247 -27.65 -1.95 0.58
CA THR A 247 -26.67 -2.78 1.30
C THR A 247 -27.25 -3.42 2.54
N LEU A 248 -28.49 -3.07 2.91
CA LEU A 248 -29.22 -3.67 4.03
C LEU A 248 -30.64 -4.08 3.59
N PRO A 249 -31.18 -5.19 4.12
CA PRO A 249 -32.59 -5.51 3.94
C PRO A 249 -33.47 -4.43 4.57
N GLY A 250 -34.45 -3.93 3.81
CA GLY A 250 -35.33 -2.86 4.28
C GLY A 250 -36.58 -2.66 3.46
N ARG A 251 -37.42 -1.71 3.87
CA ARG A 251 -38.50 -1.15 3.05
C ARG A 251 -38.22 0.31 2.75
N VAL A 252 -38.31 0.72 1.49
CA VAL A 252 -38.20 2.13 1.11
C VAL A 252 -39.46 2.86 1.55
N THR A 253 -39.35 3.71 2.57
CA THR A 253 -40.48 4.44 3.14
C THR A 253 -40.61 5.83 2.55
N GLU A 254 -39.49 6.49 2.32
CA GLU A 254 -39.42 7.83 1.77
C GLU A 254 -38.21 7.98 0.86
N TRP A 255 -38.20 9.06 0.08
CA TRP A 255 -37.11 9.40 -0.81
C TRP A 255 -37.01 10.90 -0.96
N THR A 256 -35.78 11.39 -1.05
CA THR A 256 -35.47 12.80 -1.24
C THR A 256 -35.01 13.03 -2.68
N PHE A 257 -35.47 14.12 -3.28
CA PHE A 257 -35.17 14.47 -4.66
C PHE A 257 -35.01 15.98 -4.82
N TYR A 258 -34.04 16.40 -5.63
CA TYR A 258 -33.83 17.79 -5.96
C TYR A 258 -34.44 18.13 -7.33
N SER A 259 -35.34 19.13 -7.38
CA SER A 259 -35.84 19.69 -8.64
C SER A 259 -36.34 21.13 -8.51
N GLU A 260 -35.95 21.98 -9.46
CA GLU A 260 -36.51 23.33 -9.65
C GLU A 260 -37.73 23.35 -10.58
N ARG A 261 -38.16 22.18 -11.07
CA ARG A 261 -39.32 22.04 -11.95
C ARG A 261 -40.54 21.55 -11.18
N THR A 262 -41.68 22.17 -11.48
CA THR A 262 -42.99 21.64 -11.10
C THR A 262 -43.41 20.54 -12.08
N ALA A 263 -43.16 19.28 -11.73
CA ALA A 263 -43.41 18.11 -12.58
C ALA A 263 -43.65 16.85 -11.74
N PRO A 264 -44.44 15.88 -12.25
CA PRO A 264 -44.58 14.58 -11.62
C PRO A 264 -43.27 13.77 -11.73
N VAL A 265 -42.93 13.03 -10.69
CA VAL A 265 -41.79 12.11 -10.64
C VAL A 265 -42.24 10.83 -9.95
N THR A 266 -41.89 9.68 -10.51
CA THR A 266 -42.30 8.37 -10.00
C THR A 266 -41.08 7.63 -9.44
N PRO A 267 -41.01 7.31 -8.14
CA PRO A 267 -39.94 6.50 -7.58
C PRO A 267 -40.15 5.01 -7.89
N LEU A 268 -39.05 4.29 -8.03
CA LEU A 268 -39.00 2.90 -8.47
C LEU A 268 -37.95 2.14 -7.66
N ILE A 269 -38.16 0.83 -7.53
CA ILE A 269 -37.15 -0.12 -7.05
C ILE A 269 -36.91 -1.11 -8.17
N VAL A 270 -35.64 -1.37 -8.45
CA VAL A 270 -35.21 -2.31 -9.48
C VAL A 270 -34.23 -3.32 -8.89
N ARG A 271 -34.19 -4.52 -9.47
CA ARG A 271 -33.22 -5.56 -9.13
C ARG A 271 -32.40 -5.93 -10.37
N LYS A 272 -31.09 -6.03 -10.24
CA LYS A 272 -30.20 -6.45 -11.33
C LYS A 272 -30.30 -7.96 -11.56
N ILE A 273 -30.51 -8.37 -12.81
CA ILE A 273 -30.59 -9.77 -13.24
C ILE A 273 -29.72 -9.92 -14.50
N GLY A 274 -28.53 -10.48 -14.33
CA GLY A 274 -27.51 -10.49 -15.39
C GLY A 274 -27.15 -9.05 -15.81
N ASP A 275 -27.29 -8.75 -17.11
CA ASP A 275 -27.02 -7.42 -17.68
C ASP A 275 -28.26 -6.50 -17.72
N ALA A 276 -29.39 -6.92 -17.14
CA ALA A 276 -30.66 -6.19 -17.16
C ALA A 276 -31.11 -5.78 -15.75
N PHE A 277 -32.05 -4.83 -15.67
CA PHE A 277 -32.76 -4.49 -14.44
C PHE A 277 -34.23 -4.86 -14.53
N GLU A 278 -34.76 -5.54 -13.53
CA GLU A 278 -36.19 -5.85 -13.40
C GLU A 278 -36.84 -4.87 -12.41
N ILE A 279 -37.96 -4.26 -12.79
CA ILE A 279 -38.75 -3.43 -11.86
C ILE A 279 -39.38 -4.35 -10.81
N THR A 280 -39.08 -4.11 -9.54
CA THR A 280 -39.65 -4.85 -8.41
C THR A 280 -40.71 -4.03 -7.67
N GLY A 281 -40.56 -2.70 -7.67
CA GLY A 281 -41.43 -1.76 -6.96
C GLY A 281 -41.71 -0.50 -7.76
N VAL A 282 -42.96 -0.05 -7.72
CA VAL A 282 -43.38 1.24 -8.27
C VAL A 282 -44.09 2.02 -7.18
N GLY A 283 -43.50 3.13 -6.75
CA GLY A 283 -44.13 4.05 -5.81
C GLY A 283 -45.11 4.99 -6.50
N ARG A 284 -45.92 5.70 -5.73
CA ARG A 284 -46.90 6.65 -6.27
C ARG A 284 -46.19 7.85 -6.89
N PRO A 285 -46.64 8.32 -8.06
CA PRO A 285 -46.16 9.58 -8.62
C PRO A 285 -46.36 10.75 -7.65
N GLN A 286 -45.29 11.52 -7.42
CA GLN A 286 -45.28 12.71 -6.57
C GLN A 286 -45.02 13.94 -7.44
N THR A 287 -45.64 15.07 -7.12
CA THR A 287 -45.41 16.31 -7.88
C THR A 287 -44.42 17.19 -7.13
N SER A 288 -43.23 17.37 -7.70
CA SER A 288 -42.27 18.38 -7.24
C SER A 288 -42.92 19.77 -7.34
N ASP A 289 -42.73 20.62 -6.35
CA ASP A 289 -43.22 22.01 -6.36
C ASP A 289 -42.23 22.97 -7.04
N GLY A 290 -40.99 22.53 -7.32
CA GLY A 290 -39.94 23.31 -7.92
C GLY A 290 -39.12 24.15 -6.93
N SER A 291 -39.22 23.88 -5.63
CA SER A 291 -38.48 24.58 -4.57
C SER A 291 -37.05 24.07 -4.34
N GLY A 292 -36.62 23.04 -5.07
CA GLY A 292 -35.34 22.36 -4.85
C GLY A 292 -35.52 21.00 -4.18
N THR A 293 -34.78 20.77 -3.08
CA THR A 293 -34.80 19.50 -2.32
C THR A 293 -36.14 19.27 -1.62
N GLN A 294 -36.77 18.15 -1.90
CA GLN A 294 -38.05 17.74 -1.32
C GLN A 294 -38.00 16.26 -0.95
N THR A 295 -38.61 15.89 0.18
CA THR A 295 -38.79 14.49 0.59
C THR A 295 -40.23 14.09 0.39
N PHE A 296 -40.44 12.93 -0.22
CA PHE A 296 -41.76 12.35 -0.44
C PHE A 296 -41.83 10.95 0.14
N PRO A 297 -43.03 10.49 0.56
CA PRO A 297 -43.22 9.07 0.82
C PRO A 297 -43.02 8.29 -0.49
N PHE A 298 -42.48 7.07 -0.38
CA PHE A 298 -42.41 6.15 -1.51
C PHE A 298 -43.82 5.74 -1.97
N ASP A 299 -44.72 5.54 -1.00
CA ASP A 299 -46.14 5.22 -1.18
C ASP A 299 -46.36 4.16 -2.28
N LEU A 300 -46.10 2.89 -1.97
CA LEU A 300 -46.18 1.80 -2.95
C LEU A 300 -47.49 1.82 -3.75
N GLN A 301 -47.37 1.95 -5.08
CA GLN A 301 -48.48 1.88 -6.02
C GLN A 301 -48.72 0.44 -6.50
N SER A 302 -47.63 -0.29 -6.79
CA SER A 302 -47.65 -1.69 -7.22
C SER A 302 -46.28 -2.35 -7.06
N GLY A 303 -46.26 -3.66 -6.83
CA GLY A 303 -45.01 -4.42 -6.64
C GLY A 303 -44.66 -4.55 -5.18
N SER A 304 -43.39 -4.34 -4.85
CA SER A 304 -42.89 -4.37 -3.48
C SER A 304 -42.09 -3.10 -3.18
N ASP A 305 -42.19 -2.60 -1.95
CA ASP A 305 -41.31 -1.57 -1.40
C ASP A 305 -40.09 -2.18 -0.68
N ALA A 306 -39.99 -3.50 -0.68
CA ALA A 306 -38.90 -4.28 -0.09
C ALA A 306 -37.62 -4.25 -0.94
N VAL A 307 -36.48 -4.15 -0.25
CA VAL A 307 -35.12 -4.23 -0.80
C VAL A 307 -34.27 -5.23 -0.01
N ASP A 308 -33.19 -5.69 -0.63
CA ASP A 308 -32.23 -6.66 -0.10
C ASP A 308 -30.84 -6.38 -0.72
N PRO A 309 -29.71 -6.74 -0.07
CA PRO A 309 -28.36 -6.54 -0.62
C PRO A 309 -28.10 -7.29 -1.94
N ASP A 310 -28.98 -8.20 -2.33
CA ASP A 310 -28.93 -9.01 -3.56
C ASP A 310 -29.26 -8.20 -4.84
N GLY A 311 -28.51 -7.13 -5.07
CA GLY A 311 -28.54 -6.35 -6.31
C GLY A 311 -29.79 -5.50 -6.50
N TYR A 312 -30.39 -5.01 -5.41
CA TYR A 312 -31.46 -4.00 -5.47
C TYR A 312 -30.89 -2.59 -5.57
N TYR A 313 -31.56 -1.73 -6.34
CA TYR A 313 -31.18 -0.34 -6.56
C TYR A 313 -32.37 0.59 -6.54
N PHE A 314 -32.14 1.82 -6.10
CA PHE A 314 -33.13 2.89 -6.24
C PHE A 314 -33.14 3.44 -7.66
N ALA A 315 -34.35 3.73 -8.15
CA ALA A 315 -34.56 4.31 -9.46
C ALA A 315 -35.71 5.32 -9.42
N PHE A 316 -35.80 6.19 -10.42
CA PHE A 316 -36.93 7.11 -10.57
C PHE A 316 -37.15 7.52 -12.02
N LYS A 317 -38.39 7.88 -12.33
CA LYS A 317 -38.82 8.38 -13.63
C LYS A 317 -39.23 9.86 -13.54
N ASP A 318 -38.70 10.71 -14.43
CA ASP A 318 -39.24 12.06 -14.69
C ASP A 318 -40.56 11.89 -15.44
N GLY A 319 -41.69 12.01 -14.74
CA GLY A 319 -43.04 11.82 -15.27
C GLY A 319 -43.96 10.99 -14.37
N ASP A 320 -45.25 11.05 -14.69
CA ASP A 320 -46.32 10.28 -14.07
C ASP A 320 -46.40 8.88 -14.69
N ASN A 321 -46.45 7.84 -13.85
CA ASN A 321 -46.58 6.46 -14.29
C ASN A 321 -47.88 6.15 -15.05
N ASP A 322 -48.97 6.87 -14.75
CA ASP A 322 -50.29 6.62 -15.30
C ASP A 322 -50.59 7.46 -16.56
N VAL A 323 -49.80 8.50 -16.86
CA VAL A 323 -50.15 9.51 -17.86
C VAL A 323 -49.03 9.81 -18.88
N ASP A 324 -47.76 9.66 -18.53
CA ASP A 324 -46.64 10.05 -19.41
C ASP A 324 -46.05 8.87 -20.21
N ASP A 325 -45.79 9.08 -21.51
CA ASP A 325 -45.04 8.14 -22.36
C ASP A 325 -43.58 7.98 -21.87
N ARG A 326 -42.96 6.82 -22.16
CA ARG A 326 -41.54 6.52 -21.86
C ARG A 326 -40.63 7.38 -22.76
N GLY A 327 -39.65 8.09 -22.18
CA GLY A 327 -38.90 9.20 -22.79
C GLY A 327 -37.94 8.89 -23.96
N VAL A 328 -37.29 9.95 -24.48
CA VAL A 328 -36.46 9.97 -25.72
C VAL A 328 -34.94 10.02 -25.44
N ILE A 329 -34.15 9.42 -26.35
CA ILE A 329 -32.67 9.28 -26.43
C ILE A 329 -31.93 10.61 -26.72
N VAL A 330 -30.85 10.94 -26.00
CA VAL A 330 -29.80 11.94 -26.40
C VAL A 330 -28.41 11.54 -25.86
N TYR A 331 -27.34 11.87 -26.60
CA TYR A 331 -25.92 11.62 -26.27
C TYR A 331 -25.21 12.86 -25.72
N ASP A 332 -24.38 12.71 -24.68
CA ASP A 332 -23.24 13.60 -24.40
C ASP A 332 -22.12 12.88 -23.64
N ASN A 333 -20.87 13.25 -23.94
CA ASN A 333 -19.60 12.71 -23.45
C ASN A 333 -19.09 13.59 -22.28
N SER A 334 -19.15 13.09 -21.05
CA SER A 334 -18.23 13.51 -20.00
C SER A 334 -18.00 12.39 -18.98
N SER A 335 -16.74 12.26 -18.60
CA SER A 335 -16.20 11.34 -17.60
C SER A 335 -16.45 11.90 -16.21
N ASP A 336 -17.58 11.55 -15.58
CA ASP A 336 -17.70 11.46 -14.11
C ASP A 336 -19.10 10.96 -13.69
N HIS A 337 -19.10 9.82 -12.96
CA HIS A 337 -20.22 9.10 -12.34
C HIS A 337 -21.21 8.39 -13.27
N GLN A 338 -21.33 7.06 -13.14
CA GLN A 338 -22.23 6.25 -13.97
C GLN A 338 -23.69 6.35 -13.50
N VAL A 339 -24.55 6.94 -14.34
CA VAL A 339 -26.01 6.79 -14.27
C VAL A 339 -26.51 6.16 -15.56
N LEU A 340 -27.20 5.03 -15.46
CA LEU A 340 -27.82 4.39 -16.60
C LEU A 340 -29.15 5.08 -16.93
N ARG A 341 -29.26 5.63 -18.14
CA ARG A 341 -30.56 5.95 -18.75
C ARG A 341 -30.99 4.81 -19.65
N LEU A 342 -32.17 4.28 -19.40
CA LEU A 342 -32.71 3.13 -20.12
C LEU A 342 -33.67 3.54 -21.24
N ASN A 343 -33.58 2.85 -22.37
CA ASN A 343 -34.59 2.86 -23.42
C ASN A 343 -35.68 1.84 -23.07
N GLY A 344 -36.85 2.31 -22.65
CA GLY A 344 -38.03 1.44 -22.49
C GLY A 344 -38.82 1.30 -23.81
N PRO A 345 -39.44 0.15 -24.11
CA PRO A 345 -40.27 -0.02 -25.31
C PRO A 345 -41.56 0.82 -25.25
N PHE A 346 -42.06 1.24 -26.41
CA PHE A 346 -43.19 2.18 -26.61
C PHE A 346 -44.51 1.82 -25.86
N ALA A 347 -45.16 2.87 -25.33
CA ALA A 347 -46.54 3.00 -24.82
C ALA A 347 -47.02 1.96 -23.77
N GLY A 348 -46.77 2.24 -22.48
CA GLY A 348 -47.38 1.51 -21.36
C GLY A 348 -46.90 1.95 -19.97
N ARG A 349 -47.78 1.78 -18.97
CA ARG A 349 -47.51 1.97 -17.53
C ARG A 349 -46.35 1.07 -17.07
N LEU A 350 -45.46 1.57 -16.21
CA LEU A 350 -44.41 0.75 -15.59
C LEU A 350 -45.05 -0.23 -14.60
N VAL A 351 -44.69 -1.51 -14.71
CA VAL A 351 -45.25 -2.58 -13.87
C VAL A 351 -44.14 -3.47 -13.32
N PRO A 352 -44.33 -4.06 -12.12
CA PRO A 352 -43.40 -5.05 -11.58
C PRO A 352 -43.21 -6.24 -12.53
N GLY A 353 -41.98 -6.79 -12.58
CA GLY A 353 -41.57 -7.88 -13.46
C GLY A 353 -41.16 -7.43 -14.87
N GLU A 354 -41.26 -6.13 -15.18
CA GLU A 354 -40.77 -5.60 -16.45
C GLU A 354 -39.24 -5.48 -16.44
N GLN A 355 -38.59 -6.07 -17.46
CA GLN A 355 -37.15 -5.98 -17.65
C GLN A 355 -36.75 -4.75 -18.46
N LEU A 356 -35.61 -4.19 -18.08
CA LEU A 356 -34.98 -3.00 -18.61
C LEU A 356 -33.60 -3.43 -19.13
N THR A 357 -33.46 -3.50 -20.45
CA THR A 357 -32.36 -4.24 -21.10
C THR A 357 -31.40 -3.38 -21.93
N ASP A 358 -31.72 -2.11 -22.20
CA ASP A 358 -30.92 -1.22 -23.05
C ASP A 358 -30.56 0.08 -22.32
N GLY A 359 -29.38 0.13 -21.68
CA GLY A 359 -28.87 1.29 -20.97
C GLY A 359 -27.55 1.82 -21.55
N ARG A 360 -27.32 3.13 -21.48
CA ARG A 360 -25.99 3.73 -21.62
C ARG A 360 -25.66 4.53 -20.37
N ALA A 361 -24.43 4.41 -19.88
CA ALA A 361 -23.94 5.20 -18.75
C ALA A 361 -23.72 6.66 -19.18
N PHE A 362 -24.20 7.61 -18.38
CA PHE A 362 -24.02 9.04 -18.56
C PHE A 362 -23.57 9.69 -17.23
N GLY A 363 -22.75 10.75 -17.31
CA GLY A 363 -22.41 11.61 -16.18
C GLY A 363 -23.60 12.44 -15.68
N ARG A 364 -23.70 12.68 -14.36
CA ARG A 364 -24.92 13.19 -13.68
C ARG A 364 -25.25 14.68 -13.84
N ALA A 365 -26.57 14.92 -13.71
CA ALA A 365 -27.30 16.19 -13.54
C ALA A 365 -28.40 16.16 -12.44
N PHE A 366 -28.76 14.99 -11.90
CA PHE A 366 -29.84 14.83 -10.92
C PHE A 366 -29.36 14.04 -9.69
N SER A 367 -29.88 14.38 -8.51
CA SER A 367 -29.57 13.71 -7.24
C SER A 367 -30.86 13.33 -6.51
N ALA A 368 -30.92 12.08 -6.07
CA ALA A 368 -32.01 11.51 -5.30
C ALA A 368 -31.44 10.54 -4.27
N GLN A 369 -32.12 10.40 -3.14
CA GLN A 369 -31.80 9.47 -2.07
C GLN A 369 -33.05 8.68 -1.70
N ALA A 370 -32.91 7.38 -1.49
CA ALA A 370 -33.94 6.56 -0.86
C ALA A 370 -33.61 6.38 0.62
N HIS A 371 -34.62 6.40 1.46
CA HIS A 371 -34.50 6.10 2.89
C HIS A 371 -35.31 4.86 3.20
N THR A 372 -34.69 3.92 3.89
CA THR A 372 -35.31 2.65 4.24
C THR A 372 -35.54 2.51 5.74
N GLN A 373 -36.55 1.73 6.10
CA GLN A 373 -36.69 1.17 7.44
C GLN A 373 -36.29 -0.30 7.42
N ALA A 374 -35.66 -0.76 8.51
CA ALA A 374 -35.17 -2.13 8.62
C ALA A 374 -36.33 -3.14 8.56
N ARG A 375 -36.04 -4.30 7.99
CA ARG A 375 -36.90 -5.49 8.01
C ARG A 375 -36.02 -6.72 8.08
N LEU A 376 -36.60 -7.87 8.38
CA LEU A 376 -35.91 -9.14 8.25
C LEU A 376 -35.74 -9.51 6.76
N GLY A 377 -34.52 -9.87 6.37
CA GLY A 377 -34.09 -10.15 4.99
C GLY A 377 -33.87 -11.63 4.70
N GLY A 378 -33.94 -11.99 3.41
CA GLY A 378 -33.85 -13.38 2.94
C GLY A 378 -35.13 -14.23 3.14
N GLU A 379 -35.07 -15.50 2.71
CA GLU A 379 -36.19 -16.44 2.78
C GLU A 379 -36.27 -17.11 4.17
N ILE A 380 -37.47 -17.15 4.76
CA ILE A 380 -37.80 -17.99 5.92
C ILE A 380 -38.36 -19.30 5.37
N ALA A 381 -37.55 -20.37 5.42
CA ALA A 381 -37.93 -21.66 4.87
C ALA A 381 -39.00 -22.36 5.73
N THR A 382 -38.95 -22.17 7.05
CA THR A 382 -39.96 -22.66 8.00
C THR A 382 -40.56 -21.50 8.79
N ASP A 383 -41.77 -21.09 8.43
CA ASP A 383 -42.55 -20.07 9.13
C ASP A 383 -43.25 -20.66 10.37
N ILE A 384 -42.98 -20.08 11.54
CA ILE A 384 -43.53 -20.50 12.84
C ILE A 384 -44.38 -19.43 13.53
N ALA A 385 -44.83 -18.40 12.79
CA ALA A 385 -45.54 -17.24 13.34
C ALA A 385 -46.74 -17.59 14.24
N ASP A 386 -47.55 -18.56 13.81
CA ASP A 386 -48.77 -18.99 14.51
C ASP A 386 -48.46 -19.74 15.81
N GLU A 387 -47.35 -20.48 15.83
CA GLU A 387 -46.97 -21.37 16.93
C GLU A 387 -46.21 -20.61 18.01
N MET A 388 -45.51 -19.55 17.62
CA MET A 388 -44.84 -18.61 18.50
C MET A 388 -45.79 -17.61 19.19
N ALA A 389 -47.09 -17.64 18.90
CA ALA A 389 -48.05 -16.74 19.55
C ALA A 389 -48.09 -16.96 21.08
N GLY A 390 -47.64 -15.96 21.85
CA GLY A 390 -47.54 -16.05 23.31
C GLY A 390 -46.38 -16.91 23.80
N ARG A 391 -45.37 -17.16 22.96
CA ARG A 391 -44.16 -17.94 23.25
C ARG A 391 -42.93 -17.11 22.92
N SER A 392 -41.82 -17.38 23.60
CA SER A 392 -40.55 -16.66 23.40
C SER A 392 -39.40 -17.57 22.98
N SER A 393 -39.58 -18.89 22.90
CA SER A 393 -38.48 -19.83 22.69
C SER A 393 -38.71 -20.84 21.57
N VAL A 394 -37.67 -21.08 20.79
CA VAL A 394 -37.55 -22.18 19.82
C VAL A 394 -36.36 -23.04 20.21
N TYR A 395 -36.59 -24.34 20.32
CA TYR A 395 -35.55 -25.34 20.58
C TYR A 395 -35.30 -26.08 19.29
N ALA A 396 -34.12 -25.91 18.70
CA ALA A 396 -33.73 -26.44 17.40
C ALA A 396 -32.53 -27.39 17.51
N ARG A 397 -32.49 -28.44 16.69
CA ARG A 397 -31.43 -29.44 16.62
C ARG A 397 -31.04 -29.66 15.16
N PHE A 398 -29.79 -29.38 14.83
CA PHE A 398 -29.21 -29.52 13.50
C PHE A 398 -28.29 -30.74 13.49
N PRO A 399 -28.74 -31.90 12.97
CA PRO A 399 -27.87 -33.05 12.79
C PRO A 399 -26.90 -32.80 11.63
N PHE A 400 -25.65 -33.20 11.79
CA PHE A 400 -24.63 -33.14 10.74
C PHE A 400 -23.60 -34.26 10.89
N GLU A 401 -22.82 -34.50 9.83
CA GLU A 401 -21.81 -35.57 9.78
C GLU A 401 -20.41 -34.96 9.68
N VAL A 402 -19.45 -35.59 10.36
CA VAL A 402 -18.03 -35.21 10.30
C VAL A 402 -17.19 -36.41 9.89
N GLU A 403 -16.41 -36.27 8.82
CA GLU A 403 -15.61 -37.37 8.26
C GLU A 403 -14.30 -37.60 9.03
N SER A 404 -13.67 -36.53 9.50
CA SER A 404 -12.39 -36.56 10.21
C SER A 404 -12.27 -35.35 11.14
N ILE A 405 -11.54 -35.53 12.24
CA ILE A 405 -11.26 -34.44 13.21
C ILE A 405 -9.76 -34.20 13.41
N ASP A 406 -8.90 -35.08 12.88
CA ASP A 406 -7.46 -35.10 13.19
C ASP A 406 -6.72 -33.85 12.70
N THR A 407 -7.24 -33.21 11.65
CA THR A 407 -6.65 -32.03 10.99
C THR A 407 -7.28 -30.72 11.44
N ILE A 408 -8.41 -30.74 12.15
CA ILE A 408 -9.14 -29.54 12.56
C ILE A 408 -8.32 -28.77 13.59
N ARG A 409 -8.06 -27.49 13.31
CA ARG A 409 -7.31 -26.58 14.19
C ARG A 409 -8.22 -25.57 14.89
N SER A 410 -9.26 -25.10 14.21
CA SER A 410 -10.22 -24.14 14.75
C SER A 410 -11.65 -24.46 14.31
N LEU A 411 -12.62 -24.02 15.11
CA LEU A 411 -14.05 -24.12 14.84
C LEU A 411 -14.71 -22.75 14.98
N ARG A 412 -15.58 -22.42 14.02
CA ARG A 412 -16.34 -21.19 13.98
C ARG A 412 -17.83 -21.47 13.81
N LEU A 413 -18.63 -21.02 14.77
CA LEU A 413 -20.09 -21.00 14.66
C LEU A 413 -20.50 -19.67 14.04
N GLY A 414 -21.07 -19.71 12.84
CA GLY A 414 -21.84 -18.60 12.30
C GLY A 414 -23.31 -18.79 12.67
N ILE A 415 -23.95 -17.79 13.26
CA ILE A 415 -25.38 -17.82 13.56
C ILE A 415 -26.05 -16.51 13.18
N ARG A 416 -27.17 -16.63 12.46
CA ARG A 416 -28.08 -15.53 12.15
C ARG A 416 -29.28 -15.68 13.05
N TYR A 417 -29.45 -14.75 13.97
CA TYR A 417 -30.49 -14.76 14.99
C TYR A 417 -31.05 -13.35 15.20
N GLU A 418 -32.28 -13.23 15.67
CA GLU A 418 -32.85 -11.92 16.00
C GLU A 418 -32.46 -11.51 17.41
N ASP A 419 -33.21 -11.84 18.47
CA ASP A 419 -32.86 -11.34 19.80
C ASP A 419 -31.68 -12.04 20.50
N GLY A 420 -31.83 -13.33 20.85
CA GLY A 420 -30.80 -14.06 21.59
C GLY A 420 -30.79 -15.58 21.40
N PHE A 421 -29.70 -16.21 21.81
CA PHE A 421 -29.57 -17.67 21.70
C PHE A 421 -28.62 -18.28 22.74
N VAL A 422 -28.75 -19.60 22.93
CA VAL A 422 -27.71 -20.48 23.52
C VAL A 422 -27.52 -21.69 22.61
N ALA A 423 -26.27 -21.98 22.22
CA ALA A 423 -25.90 -23.05 21.32
C ALA A 423 -25.07 -24.13 22.01
N TYR A 424 -25.32 -25.39 21.66
CA TYR A 424 -24.69 -26.57 22.22
C TYR A 424 -24.21 -27.52 21.12
N LEU A 425 -23.03 -28.10 21.28
CA LEU A 425 -22.50 -29.15 20.43
C LEU A 425 -22.48 -30.46 21.20
N ASN A 426 -23.27 -31.45 20.76
CA ASN A 426 -23.37 -32.75 21.41
C ASN A 426 -23.62 -32.69 22.94
N GLY A 427 -24.36 -31.67 23.39
CA GLY A 427 -24.70 -31.43 24.80
C GLY A 427 -23.79 -30.45 25.54
N GLU A 428 -22.62 -30.10 25.00
CA GLU A 428 -21.74 -29.07 25.56
C GLU A 428 -22.15 -27.68 25.06
N GLU A 429 -22.33 -26.71 25.95
CA GLU A 429 -22.58 -25.31 25.55
C GLU A 429 -21.33 -24.71 24.90
N ILE A 430 -21.48 -24.17 23.70
CA ILE A 430 -20.36 -23.64 22.90
C ILE A 430 -20.42 -22.13 22.69
N ALA A 431 -21.62 -21.53 22.70
CA ALA A 431 -21.80 -20.10 22.49
C ALA A 431 -23.15 -19.64 23.03
N ARG A 432 -23.23 -18.37 23.41
CA ARG A 432 -24.48 -17.68 23.75
C ARG A 432 -24.34 -16.19 23.44
N SER A 433 -25.45 -15.54 23.13
CA SER A 433 -25.50 -14.07 23.02
C SER A 433 -26.86 -13.55 23.46
N ASN A 434 -26.89 -12.34 24.01
CA ASN A 434 -28.09 -11.63 24.48
C ASN A 434 -29.00 -12.38 25.48
N VAL A 435 -28.47 -13.40 26.15
CA VAL A 435 -29.19 -14.22 27.14
C VAL A 435 -28.35 -14.34 28.41
N THR A 436 -28.97 -14.18 29.57
CA THR A 436 -28.29 -14.31 30.89
C THR A 436 -28.86 -15.47 31.70
N GLY A 437 -28.00 -16.12 32.49
CA GLY A 437 -28.42 -17.28 33.31
C GLY A 437 -28.70 -18.53 32.47
N LEU A 438 -29.38 -19.51 33.07
CA LEU A 438 -29.87 -20.71 32.37
C LEU A 438 -31.30 -20.43 31.90
N PRO A 439 -31.54 -20.29 30.58
CA PRO A 439 -32.88 -19.98 30.10
C PRO A 439 -33.83 -21.17 30.22
N THR A 440 -35.10 -20.86 30.49
CA THR A 440 -36.27 -21.76 30.46
C THR A 440 -37.12 -21.49 29.21
N PHE A 441 -38.18 -22.27 28.99
CA PHE A 441 -39.07 -22.13 27.83
C PHE A 441 -39.74 -20.74 27.68
N ASP A 442 -39.93 -20.03 28.80
CA ASP A 442 -40.57 -18.72 28.89
C ASP A 442 -39.58 -17.58 29.18
N SER A 443 -38.28 -17.86 29.11
CA SER A 443 -37.25 -16.83 29.19
C SER A 443 -37.32 -15.88 28.00
N VAL A 444 -36.83 -14.66 28.20
CA VAL A 444 -36.72 -13.62 27.17
C VAL A 444 -35.28 -13.13 27.07
N ALA A 445 -34.88 -12.78 25.86
CA ALA A 445 -33.56 -12.22 25.55
C ALA A 445 -33.54 -10.68 25.71
N ASN A 446 -32.36 -10.08 25.53
CA ASN A 446 -32.29 -8.64 25.28
C ASN A 446 -32.56 -8.36 23.79
N ASP A 447 -33.28 -7.27 23.53
CA ASP A 447 -33.57 -6.75 22.19
C ASP A 447 -32.27 -6.48 21.39
N ARG A 448 -32.27 -6.87 20.11
CA ARG A 448 -31.17 -6.69 19.14
C ARG A 448 -31.72 -6.04 17.87
N SER A 449 -30.95 -5.13 17.26
CA SER A 449 -31.40 -4.46 16.04
C SER A 449 -31.64 -5.43 14.88
N LEU A 450 -32.64 -5.13 14.05
CA LEU A 450 -32.94 -5.93 12.85
C LEU A 450 -31.79 -5.87 11.83
N SER A 451 -31.04 -4.77 11.80
CA SER A 451 -29.84 -4.62 10.99
C SER A 451 -28.79 -5.68 11.33
N ASP A 452 -28.54 -5.91 12.62
CA ASP A 452 -27.62 -6.94 13.11
C ASP A 452 -28.20 -8.35 12.94
N ALA A 453 -29.52 -8.51 13.12
CA ALA A 453 -30.24 -9.78 12.96
C ALA A 453 -30.15 -10.38 11.54
N ASN A 454 -29.97 -9.51 10.54
CA ASN A 454 -29.83 -9.92 9.14
C ASN A 454 -28.46 -10.50 8.79
N GLN A 455 -27.47 -10.32 9.66
CA GLN A 455 -26.10 -10.77 9.45
C GLN A 455 -25.80 -12.03 10.26
N PHE A 456 -24.93 -12.89 9.72
CA PHE A 456 -24.33 -13.96 10.50
C PHE A 456 -23.31 -13.36 11.47
N GLU A 457 -23.52 -13.54 12.77
CA GLU A 457 -22.49 -13.29 13.77
C GLU A 457 -21.60 -14.54 13.92
N SER A 458 -20.29 -14.33 14.05
CA SER A 458 -19.32 -15.42 14.12
C SER A 458 -18.72 -15.56 15.51
N PHE A 459 -18.72 -16.77 16.05
CA PHE A 459 -18.17 -17.13 17.36
C PHE A 459 -17.05 -18.15 17.18
N ASN A 460 -15.87 -17.89 17.78
CA ASN A 460 -14.83 -18.90 17.92
C ASN A 460 -15.26 -19.92 18.99
N VAL A 461 -15.50 -21.17 18.56
CA VAL A 461 -15.94 -22.28 19.41
C VAL A 461 -14.92 -23.42 19.44
N SER A 462 -13.66 -23.12 19.15
CA SER A 462 -12.56 -24.10 19.07
C SER A 462 -12.27 -24.84 20.38
N ALA A 463 -12.71 -24.32 21.52
CA ALA A 463 -12.63 -25.03 22.80
C ALA A 463 -13.41 -26.35 22.77
N ALA A 464 -14.52 -26.40 22.02
CA ALA A 464 -15.40 -27.55 21.89
C ALA A 464 -14.99 -28.51 20.75
N ARG A 465 -13.83 -28.31 20.13
CA ARG A 465 -13.35 -29.18 19.03
C ARG A 465 -13.28 -30.64 19.44
N ASP A 466 -12.84 -30.92 20.67
CA ASP A 466 -12.71 -32.29 21.16
C ASP A 466 -14.08 -32.93 21.49
N SER A 467 -15.18 -32.17 21.41
CA SER A 467 -16.56 -32.66 21.52
C SER A 467 -17.17 -33.08 20.19
N LEU A 468 -16.49 -32.81 19.06
CA LEU A 468 -16.84 -33.41 17.77
C LEU A 468 -16.55 -34.91 17.78
N LEU A 469 -17.45 -35.67 17.16
CA LEU A 469 -17.30 -37.09 16.92
C LEU A 469 -17.12 -37.34 15.42
N VAL A 470 -16.31 -38.32 15.05
CA VAL A 470 -16.34 -38.85 13.68
C VAL A 470 -17.69 -39.56 13.47
N GLY A 471 -18.43 -39.15 12.44
CA GLY A 471 -19.81 -39.56 12.18
C GLY A 471 -20.83 -38.51 12.63
N THR A 472 -21.95 -38.96 13.18
CA THR A 472 -23.10 -38.11 13.51
C THR A 472 -22.83 -37.21 14.71
N ASN A 473 -23.16 -35.93 14.54
CA ASN A 473 -23.13 -34.88 15.55
C ASN A 473 -24.45 -34.11 15.55
N VAL A 474 -24.69 -33.32 16.60
CA VAL A 474 -25.81 -32.39 16.68
C VAL A 474 -25.35 -31.02 17.18
N LEU A 475 -25.72 -29.97 16.46
CA LEU A 475 -25.71 -28.59 16.95
C LEU A 475 -27.12 -28.27 17.43
N ALA A 476 -27.31 -28.10 18.73
CA ALA A 476 -28.58 -27.71 19.33
C ALA A 476 -28.58 -26.21 19.63
N VAL A 477 -29.68 -25.51 19.37
CA VAL A 477 -29.80 -24.07 19.59
C VAL A 477 -31.14 -23.77 20.26
N HIS A 478 -31.09 -23.07 21.39
CA HIS A 478 -32.24 -22.44 22.03
C HIS A 478 -32.27 -20.98 21.58
N ALA A 479 -33.11 -20.65 20.59
CA ALA A 479 -33.34 -19.29 20.13
C ALA A 479 -34.46 -18.65 20.98
N ILE A 480 -34.26 -17.40 21.40
CA ILE A 480 -35.07 -16.73 22.42
C ILE A 480 -35.38 -15.31 21.95
N ASN A 481 -36.66 -14.94 21.90
CA ASN A 481 -37.14 -13.57 21.65
C ASN A 481 -37.06 -12.71 22.91
N ASP A 482 -37.04 -11.40 22.74
CA ASP A 482 -37.16 -10.36 23.76
C ASP A 482 -38.53 -10.35 24.46
N SER A 483 -39.54 -10.93 23.81
CA SER A 483 -40.93 -10.89 24.25
C SER A 483 -41.77 -12.01 23.62
N SER A 484 -42.83 -12.42 24.31
CA SER A 484 -43.78 -13.42 23.81
C SER A 484 -44.71 -12.91 22.70
N ASP A 485 -44.70 -11.60 22.47
CA ASP A 485 -45.54 -10.89 21.50
C ASP A 485 -44.69 -10.29 20.37
N GLY A 486 -43.43 -10.72 20.24
CA GLY A 486 -42.47 -10.26 19.23
C GLY A 486 -43.03 -10.32 17.82
N SER A 487 -42.58 -9.39 16.97
CA SER A 487 -43.04 -9.29 15.59
C SER A 487 -42.19 -10.07 14.61
N GLU A 488 -40.94 -10.37 14.96
CA GLU A 488 -39.99 -11.06 14.10
C GLU A 488 -39.21 -12.13 14.90
N MET A 489 -38.64 -13.10 14.21
CA MET A 489 -37.62 -14.03 14.72
C MET A 489 -36.91 -14.66 13.51
N ILE A 490 -35.60 -14.90 13.62
CA ILE A 490 -34.87 -15.73 12.67
C ILE A 490 -33.89 -16.64 13.40
N LEU A 491 -33.66 -17.83 12.86
CA LEU A 491 -32.57 -18.71 13.22
C LEU A 491 -32.05 -19.41 11.97
N ASP A 492 -30.80 -19.15 11.63
CA ASP A 492 -30.02 -19.92 10.67
C ASP A 492 -28.60 -20.08 11.19
N VAL A 493 -27.96 -21.19 10.85
CA VAL A 493 -26.66 -21.57 11.42
C VAL A 493 -25.73 -22.07 10.33
N ARG A 494 -24.44 -21.87 10.56
CA ARG A 494 -23.38 -22.59 9.89
C ARG A 494 -22.28 -22.94 10.87
N LEU A 495 -21.65 -24.08 10.67
CA LEU A 495 -20.47 -24.48 11.44
C LEU A 495 -19.33 -24.73 10.46
N GLU A 496 -18.21 -24.07 10.71
CA GLU A 496 -17.03 -24.11 9.86
C GLU A 496 -15.83 -24.63 10.65
N THR A 497 -15.02 -25.44 10.00
CA THR A 497 -13.74 -25.93 10.51
C THR A 497 -12.60 -25.32 9.72
N ILE A 498 -11.53 -24.93 10.40
CA ILE A 498 -10.29 -24.47 9.78
C ILE A 498 -9.21 -25.51 10.05
N SER A 499 -8.52 -25.92 9.00
CA SER A 499 -7.38 -26.86 9.05
C SER A 499 -6.18 -26.29 8.30
N PHE A 500 -4.99 -26.82 8.55
CA PHE A 500 -3.87 -26.57 7.63
C PHE A 500 -4.10 -27.40 6.37
N ALA A 501 -3.95 -26.78 5.20
CA ALA A 501 -4.13 -27.47 3.93
C ALA A 501 -3.07 -28.58 3.74
N ASP A 502 -3.41 -29.61 2.97
CA ASP A 502 -2.52 -30.74 2.65
C ASP A 502 -1.45 -30.35 1.59
N VAL A 503 -0.73 -29.28 1.88
CA VAL A 503 0.38 -28.75 1.06
C VAL A 503 1.68 -28.81 1.85
N SER A 504 2.80 -28.93 1.14
CA SER A 504 4.10 -29.32 1.71
C SER A 504 4.76 -28.30 2.64
N GLY A 505 4.12 -27.17 2.97
CA GLY A 505 4.69 -26.14 3.84
C GLY A 505 4.07 -24.75 3.68
N PHE A 506 4.76 -23.74 4.24
CA PHE A 506 4.46 -22.31 4.08
C PHE A 506 4.58 -21.86 2.62
N ALA A 507 3.81 -20.85 2.24
CA ALA A 507 3.67 -20.36 0.88
C ALA A 507 3.27 -18.88 0.84
N PHE A 508 3.24 -18.26 -0.34
CA PHE A 508 3.05 -16.81 -0.45
C PHE A 508 1.59 -16.41 -0.71
N SER A 509 1.13 -15.32 -0.10
CA SER A 509 -0.21 -14.75 -0.34
C SER A 509 -0.13 -13.24 -0.55
N ASP A 510 -0.85 -12.71 -1.55
CA ASP A 510 -1.06 -11.27 -1.76
C ASP A 510 -2.28 -10.73 -1.01
N THR A 511 -2.92 -11.56 -0.17
CA THR A 511 -3.96 -11.14 0.77
C THR A 511 -3.55 -11.44 2.21
N PRO A 512 -2.58 -10.69 2.78
CA PRO A 512 -2.21 -10.90 4.17
C PRO A 512 -3.39 -10.71 5.12
N SER A 513 -3.48 -11.56 6.14
CA SER A 513 -4.73 -11.78 6.89
C SER A 513 -4.52 -11.74 8.40
N PRO A 514 -4.10 -10.60 8.98
CA PRO A 514 -3.75 -10.53 10.39
C PRO A 514 -4.95 -10.82 11.30
N ASN A 515 -4.75 -11.71 12.27
CA ASN A 515 -5.73 -12.26 13.21
C ASN A 515 -6.82 -13.13 12.56
N SER A 516 -6.55 -13.74 11.40
CA SER A 516 -7.53 -14.51 10.65
C SER A 516 -6.90 -15.65 9.85
N GLU A 517 -7.74 -16.53 9.30
CA GLU A 517 -7.28 -17.62 8.46
C GLU A 517 -6.56 -17.14 7.19
N ASN A 518 -5.42 -17.77 6.89
CA ASN A 518 -4.67 -17.49 5.67
C ASN A 518 -5.36 -18.11 4.45
N SER A 519 -5.54 -17.32 3.39
CA SER A 519 -6.17 -17.75 2.14
C SER A 519 -5.38 -17.25 0.92
N ASN A 520 -5.85 -17.60 -0.29
CA ASN A 520 -5.24 -17.21 -1.58
C ASN A 520 -3.76 -17.55 -1.70
N ILE A 521 -3.39 -18.71 -1.16
CA ILE A 521 -2.01 -19.17 -1.13
C ILE A 521 -1.55 -19.57 -2.52
N THR A 522 -0.34 -19.16 -2.87
CA THR A 522 0.33 -19.44 -4.14
C THR A 522 1.60 -20.26 -3.93
N LYS A 523 2.06 -20.94 -4.97
CA LYS A 523 3.32 -21.72 -4.99
C LYS A 523 4.58 -20.83 -4.92
N GLY A 524 4.42 -19.52 -4.98
CA GLY A 524 5.48 -18.52 -5.05
C GLY A 524 5.24 -17.52 -6.16
N PHE A 525 6.33 -16.92 -6.66
CA PHE A 525 6.27 -15.97 -7.76
C PHE A 525 6.54 -16.66 -9.10
N ALA A 526 5.85 -16.23 -10.15
CA ALA A 526 6.25 -16.55 -11.50
C ALA A 526 7.64 -15.95 -11.77
N GLN A 527 8.47 -16.66 -12.54
CA GLN A 527 9.76 -16.16 -12.98
C GLN A 527 9.60 -15.01 -13.97
N ALA A 528 10.37 -13.94 -13.78
CA ALA A 528 10.39 -12.80 -14.68
C ALA A 528 10.71 -13.18 -16.13
N PRO A 529 10.10 -12.50 -17.13
CA PRO A 529 10.39 -12.75 -18.53
C PRO A 529 11.87 -12.59 -18.87
N GLN A 530 12.43 -13.62 -19.50
CA GLN A 530 13.77 -13.62 -20.07
C GLN A 530 13.73 -13.05 -21.48
N PHE A 531 14.59 -12.07 -21.74
CA PHE A 531 14.72 -11.41 -23.03
C PHE A 531 15.83 -12.08 -23.85
N SER A 532 15.55 -12.42 -25.11
CA SER A 532 16.55 -12.95 -26.05
C SER A 532 17.69 -11.97 -26.37
N HIS A 533 17.47 -10.67 -26.16
CA HIS A 533 18.44 -9.60 -26.38
C HIS A 533 18.57 -8.76 -25.12
N GLN A 534 19.81 -8.46 -24.75
CA GLN A 534 20.10 -7.66 -23.55
C GLN A 534 19.86 -6.17 -23.79
N ARG A 535 19.50 -5.42 -22.74
CA ARG A 535 19.53 -3.95 -22.77
C ARG A 535 20.90 -3.48 -23.29
N GLY A 536 20.94 -2.44 -24.13
CA GLY A 536 22.19 -2.09 -24.79
C GLY A 536 22.06 -1.24 -26.05
N PHE A 537 23.21 -1.04 -26.70
CA PHE A 537 23.33 -0.33 -27.97
C PHE A 537 23.29 -1.30 -29.16
N TYR A 538 22.57 -0.91 -30.20
CA TYR A 538 22.32 -1.72 -31.40
C TYR A 538 22.47 -0.89 -32.69
N ASP A 539 23.03 -1.52 -33.72
CA ASP A 539 23.20 -0.91 -35.05
C ASP A 539 22.19 -1.42 -36.10
N ALA A 540 21.49 -2.52 -35.80
CA ALA A 540 20.56 -3.17 -36.70
C ALA A 540 19.36 -3.73 -35.93
N GLY A 541 18.18 -3.66 -36.54
CA GLY A 541 16.95 -4.17 -35.94
C GLY A 541 16.93 -5.70 -35.82
N PHE A 542 16.11 -6.20 -34.88
CA PHE A 542 16.01 -7.62 -34.53
C PHE A 542 14.60 -7.99 -34.06
N MET A 543 14.32 -9.30 -34.06
CA MET A 543 13.10 -9.85 -33.48
C MET A 543 13.38 -10.28 -32.04
N LEU A 544 12.81 -9.55 -31.08
CA LEU A 544 12.90 -9.84 -29.66
C LEU A 544 11.91 -10.94 -29.26
N THR A 545 12.42 -12.05 -28.74
CA THR A 545 11.62 -13.06 -28.03
C THR A 545 11.68 -12.90 -26.53
N LEU A 546 10.56 -13.21 -25.87
CA LEU A 546 10.36 -13.24 -24.43
C LEU A 546 9.96 -14.66 -24.01
N GLU A 547 10.55 -15.18 -22.93
CA GLU A 547 10.27 -16.52 -22.41
C GLU A 547 10.19 -16.50 -20.88
N SER A 548 9.37 -17.35 -20.26
CA SER A 548 9.41 -17.60 -18.81
C SER A 548 9.46 -19.10 -18.59
N ASN A 549 10.25 -19.55 -17.61
CA ASN A 549 10.32 -20.98 -17.28
C ASN A 549 9.19 -21.43 -16.36
N THR A 550 8.30 -20.53 -15.95
CA THR A 550 7.11 -20.88 -15.17
C THR A 550 6.12 -21.60 -16.08
N PRO A 551 5.74 -22.86 -15.77
CA PRO A 551 4.81 -23.61 -16.62
C PRO A 551 3.50 -22.85 -16.84
N SER A 552 3.00 -22.89 -18.08
CA SER A 552 1.73 -22.25 -18.47
C SER A 552 1.64 -20.74 -18.23
N SER A 553 2.77 -20.04 -18.08
CA SER A 553 2.74 -18.60 -17.86
C SER A 553 2.27 -17.81 -19.09
N THR A 554 1.49 -16.75 -18.85
CA THR A 554 1.18 -15.70 -19.82
C THR A 554 2.07 -14.49 -19.56
N ILE A 555 2.79 -14.04 -20.58
CA ILE A 555 3.63 -12.83 -20.51
C ILE A 555 2.83 -11.65 -21.06
N TYR A 556 2.79 -10.54 -20.31
CA TYR A 556 2.27 -9.26 -20.73
C TYR A 556 3.42 -8.27 -20.91
N TYR A 557 3.31 -7.37 -21.88
CA TYR A 557 4.33 -6.35 -22.12
C TYR A 557 3.74 -5.00 -22.57
N THR A 558 4.50 -3.93 -22.34
CA THR A 558 4.23 -2.57 -22.83
C THR A 558 5.45 -2.02 -23.57
N LEU A 559 5.20 -1.08 -24.49
CA LEU A 559 6.22 -0.43 -25.31
C LEU A 559 6.32 1.08 -25.06
N ASP A 560 5.44 1.62 -24.22
CA ASP A 560 5.31 3.05 -23.90
C ASP A 560 5.83 3.41 -22.49
N GLY A 561 6.37 2.42 -21.78
CA GLY A 561 6.94 2.58 -20.45
C GLY A 561 5.94 2.44 -19.30
N THR A 562 4.65 2.25 -19.60
CA THR A 562 3.62 2.02 -18.57
C THR A 562 3.73 0.62 -17.96
N ASP A 563 3.13 0.41 -16.78
CA ASP A 563 3.17 -0.88 -16.08
C ASP A 563 2.54 -2.02 -16.90
N PRO A 564 3.23 -3.14 -17.19
CA PRO A 564 2.74 -4.18 -18.11
C PRO A 564 1.67 -5.10 -17.50
N THR A 565 0.81 -4.60 -16.62
CA THR A 565 -0.25 -5.40 -15.98
C THR A 565 -1.47 -5.60 -16.87
N PRO A 566 -2.22 -6.71 -16.72
CA PRO A 566 -3.44 -6.95 -17.49
C PRO A 566 -4.53 -5.88 -17.31
N ALA A 567 -4.50 -5.14 -16.18
CA ALA A 567 -5.40 -4.02 -15.91
C ALA A 567 -5.07 -2.78 -16.74
N ASN A 568 -3.84 -2.66 -17.25
CA ASN A 568 -3.42 -1.53 -18.08
C ASN A 568 -3.90 -1.73 -19.53
N PRO A 569 -4.69 -0.80 -20.10
CA PRO A 569 -5.17 -0.91 -21.48
C PRO A 569 -4.06 -0.85 -22.55
N GLN A 570 -2.85 -0.42 -22.20
CA GLN A 570 -1.69 -0.43 -23.11
C GLN A 570 -0.91 -1.76 -23.08
N ALA A 571 -1.17 -2.63 -22.11
CA ALA A 571 -0.50 -3.91 -22.00
C ALA A 571 -0.99 -4.90 -23.06
N GLN A 572 -0.04 -5.64 -23.65
CA GLN A 572 -0.29 -6.63 -24.70
C GLN A 572 0.14 -8.01 -24.24
N VAL A 573 -0.65 -9.04 -24.55
CA VAL A 573 -0.25 -10.43 -24.35
C VAL A 573 0.83 -10.79 -25.38
N TYR A 574 1.96 -11.28 -24.92
CA TYR A 574 3.05 -11.74 -25.78
C TYR A 574 2.67 -13.05 -26.48
N ALA A 575 2.50 -12.98 -27.80
CA ALA A 575 2.17 -14.14 -28.64
C ALA A 575 3.13 -14.32 -29.83
N ASN A 576 3.85 -13.26 -30.22
CA ASN A 576 4.76 -13.26 -31.35
C ASN A 576 6.02 -12.44 -31.00
N PRO A 577 7.18 -12.72 -31.62
CA PRO A 577 8.37 -11.91 -31.45
C PRO A 577 8.11 -10.42 -31.76
N ILE A 578 8.65 -9.53 -30.93
CA ILE A 578 8.52 -8.07 -31.06
C ILE A 578 9.59 -7.57 -32.03
N ASN A 579 9.20 -6.85 -33.09
CA ASN A 579 10.16 -6.26 -34.01
C ASN A 579 10.73 -4.95 -33.43
N VAL A 580 12.03 -4.92 -33.15
CA VAL A 580 12.75 -3.75 -32.62
C VAL A 580 13.64 -3.20 -33.72
N GLU A 581 13.25 -2.08 -34.32
CA GLU A 581 13.99 -1.46 -35.44
C GLU A 581 14.68 -0.14 -35.08
N THR A 582 14.25 0.48 -33.98
CA THR A 582 14.74 1.78 -33.50
C THR A 582 14.86 1.76 -31.98
N THR A 583 15.35 2.86 -31.38
CA THR A 583 15.36 3.01 -29.91
C THR A 583 13.97 2.71 -29.35
N ALA A 584 13.90 1.79 -28.39
CA ALA A 584 12.66 1.29 -27.83
C ALA A 584 12.85 0.84 -26.38
N ILE A 585 11.76 0.89 -25.63
CA ILE A 585 11.64 0.31 -24.30
C ILE A 585 10.66 -0.85 -24.35
N VAL A 586 10.95 -1.91 -23.63
CA VAL A 586 10.04 -3.04 -23.47
C VAL A 586 10.01 -3.39 -21.99
N ARG A 587 8.84 -3.26 -21.38
CA ARG A 587 8.57 -3.74 -20.01
C ARG A 587 7.74 -4.99 -20.10
N ALA A 588 8.09 -6.04 -19.36
CA ALA A 588 7.36 -7.31 -19.40
C ALA A 588 7.20 -7.94 -18.02
N VAL A 589 6.08 -8.63 -17.82
CA VAL A 589 5.74 -9.36 -16.59
C VAL A 589 5.08 -10.70 -16.93
N ALA A 590 5.29 -11.72 -16.12
CA ALA A 590 4.68 -13.04 -16.27
C ALA A 590 3.62 -13.30 -15.19
N TYR A 591 2.51 -13.92 -15.60
CA TYR A 591 1.44 -14.44 -14.74
C TYR A 591 1.29 -15.93 -14.97
N ALA A 592 1.04 -16.73 -13.93
CA ALA A 592 0.75 -18.15 -14.05
C ALA A 592 -0.24 -18.58 -12.96
N ASP A 593 -1.02 -19.62 -13.24
CA ASP A 593 -1.98 -20.17 -12.28
C ASP A 593 -1.26 -20.68 -11.02
N ASP A 594 -1.83 -20.40 -9.84
CA ASP A 594 -1.25 -20.68 -8.52
C ASP A 594 0.07 -19.95 -8.23
N TYR A 595 0.44 -18.91 -8.98
CA TYR A 595 1.63 -18.07 -8.70
C TYR A 595 1.24 -16.60 -8.60
N LEU A 596 1.91 -15.88 -7.69
CA LEU A 596 1.96 -14.43 -7.76
C LEU A 596 2.70 -13.99 -9.02
N ARG A 597 2.37 -12.80 -9.54
CA ARG A 597 3.03 -12.24 -10.73
C ARG A 597 4.55 -12.15 -10.55
N SER A 598 5.31 -12.23 -11.64
CA SER A 598 6.75 -11.97 -11.60
C SER A 598 7.06 -10.49 -11.30
N ALA A 599 8.33 -10.18 -11.04
CA ALA A 599 8.82 -8.81 -11.15
C ALA A 599 8.68 -8.32 -12.61
N VAL A 600 8.64 -7.01 -12.79
CA VAL A 600 8.66 -6.39 -14.10
C VAL A 600 10.11 -6.31 -14.58
N GLU A 601 10.40 -6.86 -15.75
CA GLU A 601 11.69 -6.68 -16.41
C GLU A 601 11.59 -5.60 -17.48
N THR A 602 12.45 -4.59 -17.40
CA THR A 602 12.51 -3.47 -18.33
C THR A 602 13.81 -3.54 -19.12
N HIS A 603 13.74 -3.51 -20.44
CA HIS A 603 14.92 -3.39 -21.32
C HIS A 603 14.81 -2.16 -22.20
N THR A 604 15.83 -1.30 -22.16
CA THR A 604 16.06 -0.23 -23.13
C THR A 604 17.04 -0.68 -24.22
N PHE A 605 16.59 -0.61 -25.47
CA PHE A 605 17.43 -0.84 -26.66
C PHE A 605 17.70 0.51 -27.31
N VAL A 606 18.96 0.91 -27.41
CA VAL A 606 19.36 2.23 -27.94
C VAL A 606 19.97 2.07 -29.33
N PHE A 607 19.48 2.84 -30.30
CA PHE A 607 20.00 2.89 -31.66
C PHE A 607 20.63 4.27 -31.91
N PRO A 608 21.95 4.45 -31.70
CA PRO A 608 22.59 5.77 -31.75
C PRO A 608 22.37 6.52 -33.06
N ASN A 609 22.32 5.80 -34.18
CA ASN A 609 22.05 6.37 -35.50
C ASN A 609 20.64 6.95 -35.65
N ASP A 610 19.67 6.42 -34.89
CA ASP A 610 18.30 6.92 -34.89
C ASP A 610 18.14 8.06 -33.88
N VAL A 611 18.80 7.95 -32.72
CA VAL A 611 18.89 9.04 -31.74
C VAL A 611 19.47 10.30 -32.38
N ALA A 612 20.55 10.18 -33.17
CA ALA A 612 21.17 11.30 -33.89
C ALA A 612 20.24 11.99 -34.91
N LYS A 613 19.15 11.33 -35.32
CA LYS A 613 18.14 11.84 -36.26
C LYS A 613 16.81 12.19 -35.58
N HIS A 614 16.70 11.96 -34.28
CA HIS A 614 15.47 12.18 -33.53
C HIS A 614 15.12 13.67 -33.50
N GLU A 615 13.83 14.02 -33.52
CA GLU A 615 13.35 15.41 -33.59
C GLU A 615 13.75 16.28 -32.38
N ASN A 616 14.03 15.63 -31.24
CA ASN A 616 14.51 16.30 -30.03
C ASN A 616 15.98 16.74 -30.11
N MET A 617 16.74 16.27 -31.11
CA MET A 617 18.10 16.73 -31.33
C MET A 617 18.10 18.09 -32.00
N ALA A 618 18.84 19.06 -31.43
CA ALA A 618 18.97 20.40 -31.99
C ALA A 618 19.56 20.34 -33.42
N PRO A 619 18.83 20.77 -34.46
CA PRO A 619 19.29 20.70 -35.85
C PRO A 619 20.60 21.46 -36.08
N GLU A 620 20.86 22.51 -35.32
CA GLU A 620 22.09 23.31 -35.39
C GLU A 620 23.32 22.52 -34.93
N VAL A 621 23.13 21.51 -34.08
CA VAL A 621 24.19 20.64 -33.55
C VAL A 621 24.39 19.45 -34.48
N VAL A 622 23.33 18.70 -34.79
CA VAL A 622 23.45 17.46 -35.59
C VAL A 622 23.78 17.70 -37.06
N ASN A 623 23.44 18.87 -37.61
CA ASN A 623 23.82 19.25 -38.97
C ASN A 623 25.10 20.13 -39.02
N HIS A 624 25.74 20.42 -37.88
CA HIS A 624 26.97 21.20 -37.87
C HIS A 624 28.08 20.44 -38.61
N PRO A 625 28.84 21.06 -39.53
CA PRO A 625 29.85 20.36 -40.33
C PRO A 625 30.98 19.75 -39.49
N GLU A 626 31.26 20.30 -38.31
CA GLU A 626 32.27 19.79 -37.40
C GLU A 626 31.69 18.78 -36.40
N TRP A 627 30.50 19.03 -35.84
CA TRP A 627 29.96 18.23 -34.73
C TRP A 627 29.05 17.11 -35.20
N GLY A 628 28.30 17.30 -36.29
CA GLY A 628 27.40 16.31 -36.88
C GLY A 628 28.05 14.94 -37.09
N PRO A 629 29.24 14.86 -37.72
CA PRO A 629 29.96 13.59 -37.88
C PRO A 629 30.40 12.92 -36.58
N GLN A 630 30.43 13.65 -35.45
CA GLN A 630 30.89 13.17 -34.14
C GLN A 630 29.74 12.79 -33.21
N ILE A 631 28.47 13.00 -33.60
CA ILE A 631 27.32 12.82 -32.69
C ILE A 631 27.21 11.39 -32.19
N VAL A 632 27.32 10.40 -33.08
CA VAL A 632 27.23 8.99 -32.70
C VAL A 632 28.38 8.61 -31.75
N ASP A 633 29.61 9.03 -32.06
CA ASP A 633 30.77 8.81 -31.18
C ASP A 633 30.55 9.47 -29.82
N GLY A 634 29.97 10.68 -29.78
CA GLY A 634 29.63 11.39 -28.56
C GLY A 634 28.54 10.71 -27.72
N LEU A 635 27.53 10.11 -28.36
CA LEU A 635 26.51 9.30 -27.69
C LEU A 635 27.11 8.02 -27.08
N MET A 636 28.19 7.50 -27.67
CA MET A 636 28.88 6.29 -27.22
C MET A 636 30.07 6.57 -26.28
N ALA A 637 30.41 7.84 -26.03
CA ALA A 637 31.57 8.22 -25.24
C ALA A 637 31.33 8.17 -23.72
N LEU A 638 30.07 8.13 -23.28
CA LEU A 638 29.68 8.13 -21.88
C LEU A 638 28.68 6.98 -21.61
N PRO A 639 28.63 6.45 -20.38
CA PRO A 639 27.56 5.54 -20.00
C PRO A 639 26.19 6.21 -20.04
N THR A 640 25.17 5.39 -20.19
CA THR A 640 23.77 5.77 -20.20
C THR A 640 23.09 5.35 -18.91
N ILE A 641 22.29 6.25 -18.35
CA ILE A 641 21.20 5.91 -17.44
C ILE A 641 19.90 5.99 -18.22
N SER A 642 19.14 4.90 -18.27
CA SER A 642 17.76 4.89 -18.76
C SER A 642 16.82 4.89 -17.56
N ILE A 643 15.84 5.80 -17.54
CA ILE A 643 14.76 5.84 -16.56
C ILE A 643 13.43 5.60 -17.27
N VAL A 644 12.61 4.70 -16.73
CA VAL A 644 11.29 4.38 -17.28
C VAL A 644 10.23 4.48 -16.18
N THR A 645 9.41 5.53 -16.29
CA THR A 645 8.38 5.88 -15.31
C THR A 645 6.97 5.66 -15.89
N GLY A 646 6.82 5.72 -17.22
CA GLY A 646 5.52 5.57 -17.89
C GLY A 646 4.54 6.72 -17.62
N SER A 647 4.99 7.77 -16.95
CA SER A 647 4.18 8.92 -16.54
C SER A 647 5.03 10.18 -16.41
N ASN A 648 4.36 11.33 -16.24
CA ASN A 648 5.04 12.60 -16.02
C ASN A 648 5.50 12.72 -14.57
N ILE A 649 6.80 13.00 -14.38
CA ILE A 649 7.36 13.25 -13.06
C ILE A 649 6.95 14.65 -12.57
N PRO A 650 6.21 14.77 -11.45
CA PRO A 650 5.72 16.03 -10.93
C PRO A 650 6.84 17.00 -10.55
N VAL A 651 6.60 18.30 -10.67
CA VAL A 651 7.53 19.35 -10.21
C VAL A 651 7.32 19.73 -8.74
N THR A 652 6.32 19.13 -8.09
CA THR A 652 5.97 19.35 -6.68
C THR A 652 6.97 18.71 -5.71
N GLY A 653 7.90 17.89 -6.21
CA GLY A 653 8.82 17.11 -5.39
C GLY A 653 8.20 15.80 -4.88
N GLU A 654 7.05 15.40 -5.43
CA GLU A 654 6.47 14.08 -5.18
C GLU A 654 7.36 12.99 -5.79
N GLU A 655 7.67 11.96 -5.00
CA GLU A 655 8.47 10.81 -5.41
C GLU A 655 7.56 9.76 -6.08
N LEU A 656 8.00 9.23 -7.23
CA LEU A 656 7.28 8.22 -8.00
C LEU A 656 8.13 6.95 -8.18
N PRO A 657 7.51 5.77 -8.36
CA PRO A 657 8.24 4.58 -8.80
C PRO A 657 8.81 4.75 -10.21
N THR A 658 10.04 4.28 -10.44
CA THR A 658 10.67 4.21 -11.78
C THR A 658 11.58 3.00 -11.89
N SER A 659 11.68 2.43 -13.09
CA SER A 659 12.74 1.47 -13.44
C SER A 659 13.98 2.24 -13.88
N ILE A 660 15.17 1.74 -13.51
CA ILE A 660 16.47 2.34 -13.81
C ILE A 660 17.37 1.28 -14.44
N GLU A 661 18.02 1.65 -15.53
CA GLU A 661 19.02 0.83 -16.20
C GLU A 661 20.33 1.59 -16.37
N TRP A 662 21.45 0.92 -16.11
CA TRP A 662 22.77 1.36 -16.51
C TRP A 662 23.22 0.62 -17.76
N ILE A 663 23.68 1.36 -18.77
CA ILE A 663 24.14 0.82 -20.05
C ILE A 663 25.48 1.48 -20.40
N ASP A 664 26.58 0.73 -20.28
CA ASP A 664 27.92 1.23 -20.61
C ASP A 664 28.40 0.73 -21.99
N PRO A 665 28.64 1.63 -22.96
CA PRO A 665 29.17 1.26 -24.27
C PRO A 665 30.60 0.72 -24.22
N GLY A 666 31.40 1.03 -23.19
CA GLY A 666 32.82 0.70 -23.09
C GLY A 666 33.15 -0.60 -22.36
N SER A 667 32.27 -1.06 -21.46
CA SER A 667 32.56 -2.18 -20.54
C SER A 667 31.58 -3.35 -20.61
N ASN A 668 30.48 -3.22 -21.38
CA ASN A 668 29.32 -4.13 -21.35
C ASN A 668 28.71 -4.33 -19.95
N GLN A 669 29.09 -3.54 -18.95
CA GLN A 669 28.48 -3.60 -17.63
C GLN A 669 27.10 -2.97 -17.68
N THR A 670 26.12 -3.65 -17.08
CA THR A 670 24.74 -3.19 -16.98
C THR A 670 24.17 -3.56 -15.62
N PHE A 671 23.15 -2.81 -15.18
CA PHE A 671 22.25 -3.22 -14.10
C PHE A 671 20.82 -2.80 -14.41
N HIS A 672 19.89 -3.42 -13.70
CA HIS A 672 18.46 -3.11 -13.69
C HIS A 672 17.95 -3.18 -12.26
N LEU A 673 17.18 -2.18 -11.85
CA LEU A 673 16.37 -2.23 -10.64
C LEU A 673 15.32 -1.12 -10.68
N ASP A 674 14.32 -1.24 -9.81
CA ASP A 674 13.34 -0.20 -9.56
C ASP A 674 13.77 0.69 -8.38
N ALA A 675 13.39 1.97 -8.42
CA ALA A 675 13.75 2.98 -7.45
C ALA A 675 12.71 4.12 -7.42
N GLY A 676 12.82 5.01 -6.43
CA GLY A 676 12.08 6.26 -6.38
C GLY A 676 12.73 7.33 -7.25
N ILE A 677 11.92 8.17 -7.90
CA ILE A 677 12.37 9.34 -8.64
C ILE A 677 11.57 10.58 -8.27
N GLU A 678 12.27 11.68 -8.02
CA GLU A 678 11.66 13.00 -7.84
C GLU A 678 12.41 14.07 -8.62
N VAL A 679 11.70 15.13 -9.02
CA VAL A 679 12.35 16.36 -9.50
C VAL A 679 12.87 17.15 -8.29
N PHE A 680 14.12 17.62 -8.36
CA PHE A 680 14.69 18.44 -7.30
C PHE A 680 15.35 19.72 -7.81
N GLY A 681 15.47 20.68 -6.89
CA GLY A 681 16.09 21.99 -7.10
C GLY A 681 15.13 23.15 -6.80
N GLY A 682 15.67 24.36 -6.76
CA GLY A 682 14.87 25.59 -6.68
C GLY A 682 14.46 26.04 -8.08
N THR A 683 15.18 27.01 -8.64
CA THR A 683 14.91 27.54 -10.00
C THR A 683 15.06 26.49 -11.11
N ALA A 684 15.90 25.48 -10.90
CA ALA A 684 16.17 24.39 -11.85
C ALA A 684 14.89 23.64 -12.31
N ILE A 685 13.83 23.60 -11.50
CA ILE A 685 12.59 22.88 -11.83
C ILE A 685 11.76 23.56 -12.92
N SER A 686 12.00 24.87 -13.16
CA SER A 686 11.31 25.64 -14.21
C SER A 686 11.89 25.41 -15.62
N PHE A 687 13.04 24.74 -15.73
CA PHE A 687 13.65 24.44 -17.01
C PHE A 687 13.02 23.20 -17.65
N PRO A 688 12.96 23.13 -19.00
CA PRO A 688 12.51 21.93 -19.70
C PRO A 688 13.36 20.71 -19.32
N LYS A 689 14.69 20.87 -19.29
CA LYS A 689 15.65 19.85 -18.84
C LYS A 689 15.81 19.93 -17.32
N ARG A 690 15.19 18.99 -16.60
CA ARG A 690 15.08 18.97 -15.13
C ARG A 690 16.12 18.09 -14.49
N SER A 691 16.45 18.36 -13.23
CA SER A 691 17.32 17.49 -12.42
C SER A 691 16.47 16.48 -11.64
N TYR A 692 17.00 15.27 -11.47
CA TYR A 692 16.30 14.16 -10.83
C TYR A 692 17.10 13.59 -9.67
N ARG A 693 16.43 13.27 -8.58
CA ARG A 693 16.99 12.47 -7.48
C ARG A 693 16.46 11.06 -7.66
N LEU A 694 17.36 10.09 -7.60
CA LEU A 694 17.08 8.67 -7.62
C LEU A 694 17.25 8.16 -6.18
N SER A 695 16.19 7.65 -5.58
CA SER A 695 16.18 7.13 -4.21
C SER A 695 16.01 5.62 -4.23
N PHE A 696 16.97 4.88 -3.68
CA PHE A 696 16.90 3.42 -3.54
C PHE A 696 16.26 3.10 -2.19
N LYS A 697 15.02 2.61 -2.22
CA LYS A 697 14.19 2.38 -1.03
C LYS A 697 13.39 1.10 -1.23
N LYS A 698 13.08 0.42 -0.12
CA LYS A 698 12.37 -0.87 -0.13
C LYS A 698 10.99 -0.79 -0.78
N ASP A 699 10.32 0.36 -0.66
CA ASP A 699 9.04 0.68 -1.31
C ASP A 699 9.04 0.44 -2.83
N TYR A 700 10.20 0.55 -3.49
CA TYR A 700 10.33 0.43 -4.94
C TYR A 700 11.17 -0.76 -5.38
N GLY A 701 12.18 -1.15 -4.59
CA GLY A 701 13.16 -2.16 -4.97
C GLY A 701 14.25 -2.31 -3.90
N PRO A 702 15.50 -2.65 -4.24
CA PRO A 702 16.58 -2.68 -3.28
C PRO A 702 16.75 -1.32 -2.56
N SER A 703 17.00 -1.35 -1.24
CA SER A 703 17.22 -0.13 -0.43
C SER A 703 18.57 0.54 -0.69
N ARG A 704 19.45 -0.07 -1.49
CA ARG A 704 20.71 0.49 -1.95
C ARG A 704 21.04 -0.04 -3.35
N LEU A 705 21.64 0.79 -4.18
CA LEU A 705 22.34 0.37 -5.38
C LEU A 705 23.75 -0.10 -5.00
N GLU A 706 24.06 -1.36 -5.28
CA GLU A 706 25.40 -1.96 -5.10
C GLU A 706 26.13 -2.06 -6.46
N PHE A 707 26.58 -0.94 -7.01
CA PHE A 707 27.23 -0.89 -8.31
C PHE A 707 28.23 0.27 -8.43
N ASP A 708 29.40 0.03 -9.03
CA ASP A 708 30.41 1.06 -9.24
C ASP A 708 30.02 1.98 -10.42
N VAL A 709 29.27 3.03 -10.11
CA VAL A 709 28.83 4.00 -11.14
C VAL A 709 29.91 5.03 -11.47
N PHE A 710 30.90 5.26 -10.60
CA PHE A 710 31.89 6.34 -10.77
C PHE A 710 33.22 5.92 -11.38
N ASP A 711 33.52 4.61 -11.42
CA ASP A 711 34.82 4.08 -11.89
C ASP A 711 36.00 4.72 -11.13
N ASP A 712 35.80 4.98 -9.84
CA ASP A 712 36.79 5.52 -8.92
C ASP A 712 37.23 4.39 -7.96
N PRO A 713 38.50 3.95 -7.99
CA PRO A 713 38.98 2.86 -7.13
C PRO A 713 38.89 3.18 -5.63
N ASP A 714 38.88 4.46 -5.26
CA ASP A 714 38.77 4.91 -3.87
C ASP A 714 37.31 5.23 -3.49
N GLY A 715 36.36 5.10 -4.44
CA GLY A 715 34.94 5.35 -4.25
C GLY A 715 34.17 4.21 -3.61
N VAL A 716 33.07 4.56 -2.93
CA VAL A 716 32.09 3.58 -2.45
C VAL A 716 31.30 3.03 -3.63
N LYS A 717 30.69 1.86 -3.43
CA LYS A 717 29.91 1.15 -4.45
C LYS A 717 28.46 0.92 -4.04
N ALA A 718 28.08 1.47 -2.88
CA ALA A 718 26.77 1.34 -2.28
C ALA A 718 26.13 2.73 -2.15
N PHE A 719 24.94 2.92 -2.70
CA PHE A 719 24.25 4.22 -2.71
C PHE A 719 22.79 4.05 -2.31
N ASP A 720 22.30 4.82 -1.33
CA ASP A 720 20.87 4.98 -1.06
C ASP A 720 20.24 6.05 -1.97
N GLN A 721 21.08 6.93 -2.53
CA GLN A 721 20.66 8.02 -3.36
C GLN A 721 21.73 8.43 -4.37
N LEU A 722 21.28 8.78 -5.58
CA LEU A 722 22.10 9.41 -6.62
C LEU A 722 21.37 10.60 -7.24
N LEU A 723 22.13 11.63 -7.64
CA LEU A 723 21.57 12.82 -8.27
C LEU A 723 21.96 12.91 -9.74
N LEU A 724 20.97 13.15 -10.59
CA LEU A 724 21.12 13.49 -12.00
C LEU A 724 20.93 15.01 -12.17
N ARG A 725 22.02 15.77 -12.21
CA ARG A 725 21.96 17.23 -12.39
C ARG A 725 21.96 17.60 -13.87
N ALA A 726 20.97 18.39 -14.29
CA ALA A 726 20.77 18.79 -15.68
C ALA A 726 21.80 19.82 -16.21
N GLY A 727 22.48 20.54 -15.31
CA GLY A 727 23.40 21.64 -15.65
C GLY A 727 22.70 22.94 -16.06
N SER A 728 21.42 23.11 -15.74
CA SER A 728 20.57 24.20 -16.25
C SER A 728 21.04 25.61 -15.83
N HIS A 729 21.66 25.77 -14.66
CA HIS A 729 22.21 27.06 -14.24
C HIS A 729 23.57 27.38 -14.90
N ASP A 730 24.32 26.35 -15.28
CA ASP A 730 25.63 26.46 -15.95
C ASP A 730 25.54 26.98 -17.40
N THR A 731 24.31 27.15 -17.92
CA THR A 731 23.97 27.42 -19.32
C THR A 731 23.18 28.72 -19.49
N ALA A 732 21.88 28.70 -19.19
CA ALA A 732 20.92 29.69 -19.65
C ALA A 732 20.72 30.86 -18.68
N PHE A 733 20.71 30.60 -17.37
CA PHE A 733 20.35 31.62 -16.37
C PHE A 733 21.45 32.69 -16.18
N TRP A 734 22.72 32.25 -16.17
CA TRP A 734 23.83 33.10 -15.77
C TRP A 734 24.67 33.67 -16.93
N ASN A 735 24.54 33.12 -18.14
CA ASN A 735 25.20 33.65 -19.33
C ASN A 735 24.30 34.56 -20.19
N GLY A 736 23.13 34.97 -19.68
CA GLY A 736 22.21 35.87 -20.39
C GLY A 736 21.38 35.18 -21.48
N GLY A 737 21.05 33.89 -21.33
CA GLY A 737 20.17 33.15 -22.22
C GLY A 737 20.84 32.50 -23.44
N ASP A 738 21.88 33.13 -24.00
CA ASP A 738 22.45 32.75 -25.31
C ASP A 738 23.95 32.35 -25.29
N GLY A 739 24.60 32.30 -24.12
CA GLY A 739 26.01 31.91 -24.00
C GLY A 739 26.21 30.39 -23.90
N PRO A 740 27.35 29.84 -24.39
CA PRO A 740 27.64 28.41 -24.26
C PRO A 740 27.75 28.03 -22.77
N GLY A 741 27.06 26.97 -22.38
CA GLY A 741 27.13 26.46 -21.02
C GLY A 741 28.39 25.65 -20.75
N ALA A 742 28.97 25.81 -19.56
CA ALA A 742 30.22 25.12 -19.21
C ALA A 742 29.98 23.67 -18.75
N TYR A 743 28.86 23.39 -18.06
CA TYR A 743 28.44 22.09 -17.50
C TYR A 743 29.40 21.41 -16.51
N VAL A 744 30.62 21.92 -16.35
CA VAL A 744 31.71 21.28 -15.59
C VAL A 744 31.95 21.88 -14.21
N ARG A 745 31.33 23.02 -13.85
CA ARG A 745 31.74 23.79 -12.67
C ARG A 745 31.48 23.07 -11.35
N ASN A 746 30.31 22.44 -11.21
CA ASN A 746 29.98 21.63 -10.04
C ASN A 746 30.96 20.46 -9.87
N ARG A 747 31.24 19.75 -10.96
CA ARG A 747 32.18 18.64 -10.96
C ARG A 747 33.60 19.12 -10.62
N TRP A 748 34.03 20.21 -11.25
CA TRP A 748 35.33 20.82 -10.99
C TRP A 748 35.51 21.14 -9.50
N ALA A 749 34.51 21.75 -8.85
CA ALA A 749 34.62 22.08 -7.41
C ALA A 749 34.78 20.81 -6.54
N SER A 750 34.00 19.77 -6.84
CA SER A 750 34.06 18.50 -6.10
C SER A 750 35.39 17.75 -6.34
N ASP A 751 35.84 17.68 -7.59
CA ASP A 751 37.12 17.04 -7.97
C ASP A 751 38.31 17.74 -7.31
N ARG A 752 38.28 19.07 -7.18
CA ARG A 752 39.30 19.85 -6.46
C ARG A 752 39.35 19.49 -4.97
N GLN A 753 38.19 19.32 -4.34
CA GLN A 753 38.12 18.90 -2.94
C GLN A 753 38.69 17.47 -2.74
N LEU A 754 38.36 16.54 -3.62
CA LEU A 754 38.90 15.18 -3.61
C LEU A 754 40.43 15.14 -3.85
N GLU A 755 40.94 15.98 -4.75
CA GLU A 755 42.37 16.02 -5.12
C GLU A 755 43.29 16.32 -3.93
N VAL A 756 42.83 17.10 -2.95
CA VAL A 756 43.60 17.44 -1.74
C VAL A 756 43.42 16.43 -0.60
N GLY A 757 42.77 15.30 -0.87
CA GLY A 757 42.52 14.23 0.10
C GLY A 757 41.42 14.54 1.11
N GLN A 758 40.60 15.57 0.84
CA GLN A 758 39.42 15.86 1.65
C GLN A 758 38.23 15.02 1.15
N PRO A 759 37.32 14.61 2.05
CA PRO A 759 36.07 13.97 1.64
C PRO A 759 35.28 14.90 0.72
N GLY A 760 34.66 14.34 -0.31
CA GLY A 760 33.86 15.07 -1.28
C GLY A 760 32.95 14.16 -2.09
N PRO A 761 31.86 14.70 -2.66
CA PRO A 761 30.98 13.91 -3.51
C PRO A 761 31.66 13.59 -4.84
N ARG A 762 31.64 12.32 -5.25
CA ARG A 762 32.11 11.88 -6.56
C ARG A 762 31.06 12.12 -7.61
N GLY A 763 31.52 12.40 -8.83
CA GLY A 763 30.63 12.65 -9.94
C GLY A 763 31.23 12.31 -11.30
N ARG A 764 30.36 11.98 -12.26
CA ARG A 764 30.73 11.77 -13.66
C ARG A 764 29.61 12.23 -14.60
N PHE A 765 29.95 12.40 -15.87
CA PHE A 765 28.94 12.64 -16.89
C PHE A 765 28.36 11.32 -17.41
N VAL A 766 27.06 11.33 -17.63
CA VAL A 766 26.28 10.24 -18.23
C VAL A 766 25.32 10.81 -19.28
N HIS A 767 24.83 9.97 -20.17
CA HIS A 767 23.67 10.27 -21.00
C HIS A 767 22.39 9.83 -20.28
N LEU A 768 21.33 10.63 -20.39
CA LEU A 768 20.01 10.27 -19.84
C LEU A 768 19.05 9.93 -20.97
N TYR A 769 18.42 8.76 -20.87
CA TYR A 769 17.22 8.41 -21.62
C TYR A 769 16.05 8.33 -20.66
N ARG A 770 14.92 8.94 -21.01
CA ARG A 770 13.68 8.88 -20.23
C ARG A 770 12.57 8.37 -21.13
N ASP A 771 11.95 7.27 -20.72
CA ASP A 771 10.88 6.60 -21.45
C ASP A 771 11.26 6.37 -22.93
N GLY A 772 12.51 5.92 -23.17
CA GLY A 772 13.05 5.65 -24.50
C GLY A 772 13.52 6.88 -25.30
N VAL A 773 13.34 8.09 -24.78
CA VAL A 773 13.71 9.35 -25.45
C VAL A 773 15.02 9.89 -24.87
N TYR A 774 15.92 10.39 -25.72
CA TYR A 774 17.18 11.00 -25.27
C TYR A 774 16.98 12.42 -24.72
N TRP A 775 17.57 12.69 -23.55
CA TRP A 775 17.46 13.97 -22.81
C TRP A 775 18.79 14.71 -22.66
N GLY A 776 19.86 14.22 -23.27
CA GLY A 776 21.17 14.85 -23.23
C GLY A 776 22.08 14.33 -22.11
N GLN A 777 23.22 15.00 -21.97
CA GLN A 777 24.20 14.73 -20.93
C GLN A 777 23.75 15.25 -19.56
N TYR A 778 23.97 14.47 -18.50
CA TYR A 778 23.72 14.81 -17.11
C TYR A 778 24.98 14.62 -16.27
N HIS A 779 25.11 15.39 -15.18
CA HIS A 779 26.10 15.14 -14.15
C HIS A 779 25.49 14.22 -13.09
N LEU A 780 25.91 12.95 -13.10
CA LEU A 780 25.63 11.99 -12.04
C LEU A 780 26.55 12.30 -10.85
N VAL A 781 26.01 12.46 -9.65
CA VAL A 781 26.80 12.84 -8.48
C VAL A 781 26.23 12.26 -7.18
N GLU A 782 27.12 11.93 -6.24
CA GLU A 782 26.76 11.60 -4.86
C GLU A 782 26.11 12.79 -4.14
N ARG A 783 25.32 12.50 -3.10
CA ARG A 783 24.84 13.51 -2.17
C ARG A 783 25.52 13.32 -0.81
N PRO A 784 26.12 14.37 -0.22
CA PRO A 784 26.63 14.33 1.15
C PRO A 784 25.52 14.24 2.20
N ASN A 785 24.92 13.06 2.35
CA ASN A 785 23.91 12.72 3.36
C ASN A 785 24.52 11.77 4.41
N ALA A 786 23.74 11.36 5.41
CA ALA A 786 24.22 10.45 6.45
C ALA A 786 24.64 9.07 5.89
N ALA A 787 23.90 8.53 4.91
CA ALA A 787 24.22 7.26 4.28
C ALA A 787 25.52 7.31 3.47
N PHE A 788 25.79 8.42 2.77
CA PHE A 788 27.07 8.69 2.11
C PHE A 788 28.22 8.62 3.12
N MET A 789 28.05 9.22 4.30
CA MET A 789 29.10 9.17 5.34
C MET A 789 29.31 7.76 5.89
N ALA A 790 28.22 7.04 6.17
CA ALA A 790 28.29 5.65 6.62
C ALA A 790 28.97 4.75 5.56
N ALA A 791 28.69 4.95 4.28
CA ALA A 791 29.34 4.21 3.20
C ALA A 791 30.85 4.51 3.11
N GLN A 792 31.24 5.78 3.28
CA GLN A 792 32.64 6.22 3.14
C GLN A 792 33.49 5.91 4.38
N PHE A 793 32.91 5.99 5.59
CA PHE A 793 33.65 5.94 6.86
C PHE A 793 33.24 4.78 7.79
N GLY A 794 32.23 3.99 7.43
CA GLY A 794 31.69 2.89 8.23
C GLY A 794 30.63 3.35 9.25
N GLY A 795 30.04 2.40 9.97
CA GLY A 795 28.90 2.67 10.87
C GLY A 795 27.57 2.72 10.14
N ASP A 796 26.54 3.21 10.83
CA ASP A 796 25.17 3.33 10.31
C ASP A 796 24.82 4.79 10.02
N ALA A 797 23.81 5.04 9.18
CA ALA A 797 23.38 6.40 8.87
C ALA A 797 22.94 7.18 10.13
N SER A 798 22.40 6.50 11.13
CA SER A 798 22.03 7.10 12.43
C SER A 798 23.22 7.62 13.25
N ASP A 799 24.46 7.24 12.90
CA ASP A 799 25.69 7.76 13.52
C ASP A 799 26.09 9.15 13.00
N TYR A 800 25.37 9.71 12.03
CA TYR A 800 25.77 10.93 11.32
C TYR A 800 24.68 12.01 11.30
N ASP A 801 25.11 13.26 11.44
CA ASP A 801 24.32 14.45 11.13
C ASP A 801 24.68 14.93 9.73
N ALA A 802 23.67 15.32 8.94
CA ALA A 802 23.88 15.93 7.63
C ALA A 802 23.03 17.19 7.49
N LEU A 803 23.67 18.29 7.09
CA LEU A 803 23.07 19.59 6.89
C LEU A 803 23.13 19.98 5.43
N ASN A 804 22.03 20.53 4.94
CA ASN A 804 22.00 21.32 3.72
C ASN A 804 21.69 22.75 4.10
N LYS A 805 22.59 23.69 3.78
CA LYS A 805 22.43 25.13 4.05
C LYS A 805 22.03 25.48 5.50
N GLY A 806 22.46 24.67 6.46
CA GLY A 806 22.19 24.85 7.89
C GLY A 806 20.93 24.16 8.41
N GLU A 807 20.14 23.55 7.53
CA GLU A 807 18.96 22.75 7.89
C GLU A 807 19.33 21.26 7.92
N PRO A 808 18.90 20.51 8.94
CA PRO A 808 19.13 19.08 8.99
C PRO A 808 18.36 18.37 7.88
N ILE A 809 19.07 17.55 7.11
CA ILE A 809 18.47 16.60 6.15
C ILE A 809 18.53 15.17 6.68
N ASP A 810 19.48 14.87 7.56
CA ASP A 810 19.55 13.65 8.36
C ASP A 810 20.08 14.00 9.76
N GLY A 811 19.63 13.28 10.79
CA GLY A 811 20.02 13.55 12.16
C GLY A 811 19.38 14.81 12.73
N ASP A 812 20.15 15.64 13.43
CA ASP A 812 19.70 16.87 14.08
C ASP A 812 20.70 18.02 13.89
N ASP A 813 20.36 19.20 14.42
CA ASP A 813 21.14 20.42 14.30
C ASP A 813 21.72 20.90 15.65
N GLU A 814 21.76 20.04 16.68
CA GLU A 814 22.22 20.44 18.02
C GLU A 814 23.68 20.87 18.01
N ALA A 815 24.55 20.07 17.38
CA ALA A 815 25.97 20.39 17.22
C ALA A 815 26.19 21.67 16.40
N TRP A 816 25.33 21.92 15.40
CA TRP A 816 25.37 23.15 14.61
C TRP A 816 25.04 24.39 15.46
N LYS A 817 23.98 24.29 16.29
CA LYS A 817 23.63 25.33 17.25
C LYS A 817 24.74 25.58 18.28
N GLN A 818 25.47 24.54 18.71
CA GLN A 818 26.63 24.70 19.59
C GLN A 818 27.75 25.53 18.94
N ILE A 819 28.05 25.31 17.65
CA ILE A 819 29.04 26.14 16.92
C ILE A 819 28.66 27.62 17.01
N GLN A 820 27.39 27.94 16.74
CA GLN A 820 26.88 29.31 16.73
C GLN A 820 26.94 29.99 18.10
N GLN A 821 26.86 29.22 19.20
CA GLN A 821 26.98 29.76 20.56
C GLN A 821 28.45 29.92 21.00
N LEU A 822 29.34 29.04 20.53
CA LEU A 822 30.73 28.98 20.97
C LEU A 822 31.66 29.87 20.15
N VAL A 823 31.28 30.19 18.91
CA VAL A 823 32.05 31.09 18.05
C VAL A 823 32.01 32.51 18.64
N GLY A 824 33.19 33.11 18.85
CA GLY A 824 33.34 34.34 19.64
C GLY A 824 33.93 34.09 21.03
N GLU A 825 33.68 32.92 21.61
CA GLU A 825 34.05 32.61 22.99
C GLU A 825 35.36 31.80 23.06
N SER A 826 35.44 30.66 22.37
CA SER A 826 36.59 29.75 22.48
C SER A 826 36.88 28.95 21.21
N TYR A 827 38.07 29.13 20.65
CA TYR A 827 38.53 28.36 19.48
C TYR A 827 38.60 26.85 19.77
N GLU A 828 39.06 26.45 20.95
CA GLU A 828 39.17 25.04 21.31
C GLU A 828 37.81 24.37 21.52
N ALA A 829 36.79 25.14 21.92
CA ALA A 829 35.42 24.62 22.01
C ALA A 829 34.78 24.47 20.63
N VAL A 830 34.95 25.46 19.74
CA VAL A 830 34.45 25.38 18.35
C VAL A 830 35.07 24.20 17.60
N LYS A 831 36.36 23.92 17.81
CA LYS A 831 37.06 22.78 17.20
C LYS A 831 36.51 21.41 17.59
N GLN A 832 35.71 21.29 18.65
CA GLN A 832 35.03 20.03 18.96
C GLN A 832 33.90 19.72 17.98
N TYR A 833 33.40 20.75 17.30
CA TYR A 833 32.24 20.67 16.42
C TYR A 833 32.55 21.06 14.97
N VAL A 834 33.74 21.59 14.67
CA VAL A 834 34.18 21.93 13.30
C VAL A 834 35.49 21.22 12.99
N ASP A 835 35.53 20.47 11.90
CA ASP A 835 36.79 19.98 11.33
C ASP A 835 37.51 21.17 10.68
N VAL A 836 38.38 21.81 11.46
CA VAL A 836 39.06 23.06 11.03
C VAL A 836 40.07 22.83 9.91
N GLU A 837 40.58 21.62 9.73
CA GLU A 837 41.45 21.29 8.59
C GLU A 837 40.62 21.24 7.31
N ASN A 838 39.52 20.48 7.32
CA ASN A 838 38.59 20.42 6.21
C ASN A 838 38.01 21.82 5.88
N TYR A 839 37.56 22.56 6.90
CA TYR A 839 36.97 23.88 6.70
C TYR A 839 37.99 24.89 6.11
N ALA A 840 39.27 24.82 6.48
CA ALA A 840 40.29 25.66 5.89
C ALA A 840 40.53 25.33 4.40
N GLU A 841 40.56 24.04 4.03
CA GLU A 841 40.67 23.62 2.62
C GLU A 841 39.45 24.07 1.80
N TYR A 842 38.26 23.86 2.36
CA TYR A 842 36.99 24.30 1.79
C TYR A 842 36.97 25.81 1.52
N LEU A 843 37.43 26.64 2.46
CA LEU A 843 37.50 28.09 2.27
C LEU A 843 38.49 28.49 1.17
N VAL A 844 39.62 27.79 1.02
CA VAL A 844 40.56 28.07 -0.09
C VAL A 844 39.91 27.78 -1.43
N LEU A 845 39.14 26.69 -1.55
CA LEU A 845 38.37 26.36 -2.74
C LEU A 845 37.30 27.43 -3.04
N GLU A 846 36.47 27.80 -2.07
CA GLU A 846 35.41 28.80 -2.28
C GLU A 846 35.99 30.17 -2.65
N PHE A 847 37.02 30.63 -1.92
CA PHE A 847 37.68 31.91 -2.20
C PHE A 847 38.32 31.96 -3.59
N PHE A 848 38.90 30.85 -4.05
CA PHE A 848 39.44 30.75 -5.40
C PHE A 848 38.33 30.65 -6.46
N GLY A 849 37.29 29.86 -6.19
CA GLY A 849 36.15 29.67 -7.08
C GLY A 849 35.35 30.95 -7.30
N GLY A 850 35.28 31.84 -6.29
CA GLY A 850 34.75 33.19 -6.45
C GLY A 850 33.24 33.25 -6.70
N ASN A 851 32.45 32.45 -5.95
CA ASN A 851 30.98 32.53 -5.98
C ASN A 851 30.48 33.83 -5.30
N ASP A 852 30.44 34.93 -6.05
CA ASP A 852 30.13 36.28 -5.55
C ASP A 852 28.65 36.62 -5.41
N ILE A 853 27.76 35.64 -5.55
CA ILE A 853 26.31 35.85 -5.58
C ILE A 853 25.59 34.98 -4.55
N ASP A 854 25.96 33.71 -4.47
CA ASP A 854 25.06 32.68 -3.93
C ASP A 854 25.69 31.75 -2.89
N TRP A 855 26.99 31.90 -2.62
CA TRP A 855 27.62 31.29 -1.45
C TRP A 855 27.38 32.16 -0.20
N ARG A 856 26.40 31.81 0.64
CA ARG A 856 25.92 32.64 1.77
C ARG A 856 25.79 31.84 3.08
N SER A 857 25.34 32.51 4.15
CA SER A 857 25.05 31.88 5.44
C SER A 857 24.12 30.67 5.34
N GLU A 858 23.13 30.75 4.46
CA GLU A 858 22.04 29.77 4.32
C GLU A 858 21.88 29.31 2.85
N SER A 859 22.96 29.30 2.06
CA SER A 859 22.92 28.87 0.65
C SER A 859 24.23 28.24 0.18
N ASN A 860 24.10 27.17 -0.64
CA ASN A 860 25.14 26.58 -1.49
C ASN A 860 26.37 26.03 -0.74
N TRP A 861 26.06 25.25 0.30
CA TRP A 861 27.02 24.41 1.02
C TRP A 861 26.27 23.26 1.68
N MET A 862 26.96 22.13 1.86
CA MET A 862 26.51 21.03 2.69
C MET A 862 27.57 20.74 3.75
N ALA A 863 27.14 20.17 4.88
CA ALA A 863 28.07 19.74 5.91
C ALA A 863 27.60 18.45 6.58
N THR A 864 28.54 17.59 6.94
CA THR A 864 28.23 16.33 7.64
C THR A 864 29.14 16.15 8.84
N ARG A 865 28.64 15.46 9.86
CA ARG A 865 29.39 15.19 11.10
C ARG A 865 29.05 13.80 11.61
N ARG A 866 30.04 13.10 12.17
CA ARG A 866 29.80 11.89 12.98
C ARG A 866 29.40 12.28 14.40
N ARG A 867 28.42 11.59 14.99
CA ARG A 867 27.86 11.85 16.34
C ARG A 867 28.77 11.35 17.46
N GLU A 868 30.03 11.79 17.42
CA GLU A 868 31.06 11.45 18.40
C GLU A 868 31.70 12.74 18.97
N GLU A 869 32.23 12.65 20.19
CA GLU A 869 32.94 13.77 20.82
C GLU A 869 34.22 14.10 20.02
N GLY A 870 34.39 15.37 19.66
CA GLY A 870 35.53 15.84 18.89
C GLY A 870 35.47 15.57 17.37
N ALA A 871 34.44 14.87 16.89
CA ALA A 871 34.16 14.76 15.47
C ALA A 871 33.41 16.01 15.00
N GLY A 872 34.10 16.90 14.29
CA GLY A 872 33.53 18.14 13.78
C GLY A 872 32.83 18.01 12.42
N PHE A 873 32.04 19.01 12.05
CA PHE A 873 31.45 19.13 10.72
C PHE A 873 32.53 19.30 9.65
N GLN A 874 32.41 18.49 8.61
CA GLN A 874 33.13 18.62 7.34
C GLN A 874 32.20 19.28 6.32
N PHE A 875 32.74 20.20 5.53
CA PHE A 875 32.00 21.05 4.59
C PHE A 875 32.32 20.69 3.15
N TYR A 876 31.32 20.78 2.30
CA TYR A 876 31.40 20.41 0.88
C TYR A 876 30.98 21.57 0.00
N ALA A 877 31.75 21.80 -1.07
CA ALA A 877 31.31 22.67 -2.16
C ALA A 877 30.04 22.08 -2.78
N TRP A 878 28.93 22.81 -2.69
CA TRP A 878 27.62 22.35 -3.12
C TRP A 878 26.89 23.43 -3.90
N ASP A 879 26.24 23.05 -5.00
CA ASP A 879 25.63 24.00 -5.93
C ASP A 879 26.60 25.09 -6.42
N SER A 880 27.76 24.64 -6.90
CA SER A 880 28.88 25.47 -7.33
C SER A 880 28.82 25.81 -8.83
N ASP A 881 27.64 26.02 -9.41
CA ASP A 881 27.47 26.42 -10.82
C ASP A 881 27.86 27.87 -11.13
N ILE A 882 28.12 28.69 -10.09
CA ILE A 882 28.46 30.12 -10.25
C ILE A 882 29.97 30.39 -10.08
N VAL A 883 30.78 29.38 -9.73
CA VAL A 883 32.25 29.55 -9.59
C VAL A 883 32.93 29.77 -10.95
N LEU A 884 34.08 30.44 -10.99
CA LEU A 884 34.86 30.69 -12.21
C LEU A 884 34.04 31.33 -13.36
N ARG A 885 32.99 32.10 -13.02
CA ARG A 885 32.05 32.65 -14.00
C ARG A 885 32.54 33.94 -14.64
N LYS A 886 33.02 34.90 -13.83
CA LYS A 886 33.40 36.26 -14.28
C LYS A 886 34.90 36.43 -14.46
N SER A 887 35.65 36.17 -13.40
CA SER A 887 37.11 36.26 -13.33
C SER A 887 37.62 35.38 -12.21
N ILE A 888 38.84 34.88 -12.35
CA ILE A 888 39.59 34.23 -11.27
C ILE A 888 39.95 35.21 -10.14
N ASP A 889 39.93 36.52 -10.41
CA ASP A 889 40.20 37.58 -9.43
C ASP A 889 38.95 38.02 -8.64
N THR A 890 37.86 37.24 -8.70
CA THR A 890 36.60 37.61 -8.02
C THR A 890 36.78 37.47 -6.51
N ASP A 891 36.94 38.61 -5.82
CA ASP A 891 37.18 38.65 -4.37
C ASP A 891 35.89 38.44 -3.57
N ILE A 892 35.80 37.28 -2.91
CA ILE A 892 34.72 36.92 -2.00
C ILE A 892 35.19 36.70 -0.55
N VAL A 893 36.42 37.10 -0.18
CA VAL A 893 36.96 36.80 1.17
C VAL A 893 36.21 37.49 2.31
N HIS A 894 35.32 38.43 1.97
CA HIS A 894 34.46 39.15 2.89
C HIS A 894 33.07 38.51 3.04
N PHE A 895 32.75 37.48 2.25
CA PHE A 895 31.51 36.73 2.38
C PHE A 895 31.56 35.88 3.66
N GLY A 896 30.41 35.79 4.34
CA GLY A 896 30.34 35.09 5.63
C GLY A 896 30.36 33.57 5.53
N GLY A 897 30.09 33.00 4.34
CA GLY A 897 30.00 31.55 4.16
C GLY A 897 29.01 30.87 5.11
N PRO A 898 29.15 29.55 5.35
CA PRO A 898 28.23 28.76 6.17
C PRO A 898 27.94 29.39 7.54
N GLY A 899 26.68 29.74 7.82
CA GLY A 899 26.26 30.33 9.10
C GLY A 899 27.08 31.54 9.57
N PHE A 900 27.65 32.35 8.66
CA PHE A 900 28.60 33.44 8.96
C PHE A 900 29.92 32.99 9.61
N LEU A 901 30.26 31.70 9.57
CA LEU A 901 31.46 31.15 10.19
C LEU A 901 32.74 31.68 9.55
N ALA A 902 32.74 32.08 8.28
CA ALA A 902 33.88 32.66 7.57
C ALA A 902 34.10 34.17 7.85
N THR A 903 33.55 34.71 8.94
CA THR A 903 33.72 36.15 9.30
C THR A 903 34.78 36.38 10.38
N ARG A 904 35.32 37.61 10.43
CA ARG A 904 36.22 38.06 11.52
C ARG A 904 35.48 38.59 12.75
N ASP A 905 34.19 38.86 12.60
CA ASP A 905 33.34 39.42 13.66
C ASP A 905 32.27 38.38 13.98
N GLY A 906 32.48 37.61 15.05
CA GLY A 906 31.60 36.50 15.42
C GLY A 906 31.80 35.20 14.63
N GLY A 907 32.80 35.10 13.75
CA GLY A 907 33.14 33.88 13.00
C GLY A 907 34.49 33.27 13.37
N ILE A 908 34.87 32.15 12.75
CA ILE A 908 36.13 31.44 13.08
C ILE A 908 37.39 32.21 12.64
N LEU A 909 37.28 33.12 11.65
CA LEU A 909 38.44 33.92 11.20
C LEU A 909 38.92 34.93 12.24
N GLN A 910 38.17 35.17 13.32
CA GLN A 910 38.64 36.02 14.41
C GLN A 910 39.88 35.42 15.10
N TYR A 911 39.95 34.08 15.18
CA TYR A 911 41.00 33.35 15.88
C TYR A 911 42.32 33.37 15.08
N PRO A 912 43.43 33.88 15.65
CA PRO A 912 44.73 33.88 14.99
C PRO A 912 45.24 32.48 14.57
N GLU A 913 44.86 31.44 15.31
CA GLU A 913 45.22 30.05 15.09
C GLU A 913 44.64 29.56 13.75
N PHE A 914 43.33 29.74 13.55
CA PHE A 914 42.67 29.35 12.30
C PHE A 914 43.18 30.16 11.11
N ARG A 915 43.43 31.47 11.28
CA ARG A 915 44.00 32.29 10.20
C ARG A 915 45.40 31.84 9.77
N ARG A 916 46.21 31.30 10.68
CA ARG A 916 47.51 30.71 10.31
C ARG A 916 47.33 29.43 9.52
N LEU A 917 46.40 28.56 9.95
CA LEU A 917 46.05 27.35 9.23
C LEU A 917 45.57 27.66 7.81
N LEU A 918 44.61 28.59 7.67
CA LEU A 918 44.10 29.02 6.37
C LEU A 918 45.21 29.61 5.48
N ALA A 919 46.12 30.41 6.03
CA ALA A 919 47.26 30.95 5.29
C ALA A 919 48.22 29.84 4.83
N GLU A 920 48.43 28.80 5.64
CA GLU A 920 49.23 27.63 5.26
C GLU A 920 48.59 26.87 4.09
N LYS A 921 47.27 26.62 4.16
CA LYS A 921 46.53 25.97 3.05
C LYS A 921 46.57 26.80 1.78
N ALA A 922 46.36 28.12 1.90
CA ALA A 922 46.44 29.04 0.77
C ALA A 922 47.84 29.04 0.13
N GLN A 923 48.92 29.07 0.93
CA GLN A 923 50.29 28.94 0.42
C GLN A 923 50.48 27.63 -0.35
N ARG A 924 50.07 26.51 0.25
CA ARG A 924 50.22 25.17 -0.35
C ARG A 924 49.51 25.03 -1.69
N HIS A 925 48.29 25.55 -1.80
CA HIS A 925 47.45 25.28 -2.98
C HIS A 925 47.51 26.36 -4.05
N LEU A 926 47.82 27.60 -3.69
CA LEU A 926 47.87 28.73 -4.63
C LEU A 926 49.29 29.06 -5.09
N LEU A 927 50.32 28.79 -4.26
CA LEU A 927 51.67 29.34 -4.47
C LEU A 927 52.78 28.29 -4.57
N ASP A 928 52.67 27.17 -3.86
CA ASP A 928 53.67 26.10 -3.92
C ASP A 928 53.58 25.31 -5.23
N GLU A 929 54.73 24.81 -5.70
CA GLU A 929 54.82 24.03 -6.95
C GLU A 929 53.96 22.76 -6.86
N GLY A 930 53.13 22.53 -7.88
CA GLY A 930 52.20 21.40 -7.92
C GLY A 930 50.91 21.59 -7.09
N GLY A 931 50.74 22.76 -6.45
CA GLY A 931 49.52 23.13 -5.74
C GLY A 931 48.28 23.10 -6.65
N MET A 932 47.15 22.77 -6.05
CA MET A 932 45.87 22.49 -6.73
C MET A 932 45.41 23.60 -7.70
N PHE A 933 45.73 24.87 -7.40
CA PHE A 933 45.27 26.03 -8.17
C PHE A 933 46.41 26.75 -8.91
N THR A 934 47.53 26.06 -9.11
CA THR A 934 48.60 26.58 -9.96
C THR A 934 48.21 26.52 -11.43
N ALA A 935 48.77 27.42 -12.26
CA ALA A 935 48.43 27.53 -13.67
C ALA A 935 48.75 26.29 -14.52
N GLU A 936 49.58 25.36 -14.03
CA GLU A 936 49.85 24.07 -14.70
C GLU A 936 48.75 23.03 -14.40
N ARG A 937 48.08 23.14 -13.25
CA ARG A 937 47.04 22.21 -12.80
C ARG A 937 45.64 22.59 -13.30
N LEU A 938 45.40 23.88 -13.48
CA LEU A 938 44.18 24.46 -14.07
C LEU A 938 44.20 24.33 -15.59
#